data_AF-A0A1Q7FY32-F1
#
_entry.id   AF-A0A1Q7FY32-F1
#
_cell.length_a   1.000
_cell.length_b   1.000
_cell.length_c   1.000
_cell.angle_alpha   90.00
_cell.angle_beta   90.00
_cell.angle_gamma   90.00
#
_symmetry.space_group_name_H-M   'P 1'
#
loop_
_entity.id
_entity.type
_entity.pdbx_description
1 polymer ?
#
loop_
_entity_poly.entity_id
_entity_poly.type
_entity_poly.pdbx_seq_one_letter_code
_entity_poly.pdbx_strand_id
1 'polypeptide(L)'
;MRDLLGGKGAGLAEMSRIGLPVPPGFTITTEACLEYYRRDKQLPPGLLDEVRQRVRAVETRTGKRFGDPSNPLLVSVRSGAKFSMPGMMDTVLNLGLNQATVEGLAQRTGDARFAYDSYRRFMQMFGDVVLGVKHDEFETALAAAKRQRGVTLDTELSAADLKALTEAYRRIVRQQAKQAFPEDPWQQLEMAIRAVFESWNTPRAITYRNFNKIPHDLGTAVNIQTMVFGNMGKTSGTGVAFTRNPATGDRKVYGEYLLNAQGEDVVAGIRTPLPISQLARDLPQVYRQFADVCALLEKHYRDVQDVEFTIENGTLYLLQTRSGKRTAPAAVKIAVDMVAEKLINKEEALLRVEPASLEQLLHPRLDPAAPRRVVGKGLAASPGAASGVVVFDADEAVKIAATRKVILVRPETNPDDIHGLVAAGGVLTSRGGMTSHAAIVARGMGKPAVVGAEGVRIDLEAKQFVAGTAAVRQGELITIDGSTGEIMLGEIPVIEPTLTGEIQELLRWADQARVLGVRANADYPRDAAKAREFGAEGIGLCRTEHMFMEAERLPIMQQMIMASSEAERRKALAPLLEFQREDFKGIFREMRDLPVIIRLLDPPLHEFLPRMEDLLVEVTELRLRGDTGHLREREALLRRVQELHEFNPMLGLRGCRLGILYPEINEMQVRAILQAAIELKRDERIEVIPEIMIPLVGHPNELQVVHEQLQTIAAQVIREAGVPVRYMFGTMIEIPRACLVADQIAQRAEFFSFGTNDLTQTIFGFSRDDAQGKFLHVYLEKGILKEDPFQTLDQGGVGQLMEMGAKLGKSTRPKLEVGICGEHGGDPASVEFCHRIGLDYVSCSPFRVPVARLAAAQARIKEKLAVAKDV
;
A
#
# COMPACT_ATOMS: atom_id res chain seq x y z
N MET A 1 4.14 -23.69 15.51
CA MET A 1 4.40 -23.02 16.80
C MET A 1 3.63 -21.69 16.92
N ARG A 2 3.77 -20.75 15.97
CA ARG A 2 3.05 -19.46 16.01
C ARG A 2 1.52 -19.57 15.99
N ASP A 3 0.96 -20.54 15.27
CA ASP A 3 -0.50 -20.74 15.23
C ASP A 3 -1.08 -21.13 16.61
N LEU A 4 -0.32 -21.90 17.38
CA LEU A 4 -0.75 -22.45 18.67
C LEU A 4 -0.40 -21.54 19.87
N LEU A 5 0.79 -20.94 19.87
CA LEU A 5 1.32 -20.14 20.99
C LEU A 5 1.15 -18.63 20.77
N GLY A 6 0.63 -18.23 19.61
CA GLY A 6 0.72 -16.86 19.13
C GLY A 6 2.16 -16.44 18.78
N GLY A 7 2.31 -15.22 18.26
CA GLY A 7 3.61 -14.65 17.93
C GLY A 7 4.49 -14.45 19.17
N LYS A 8 3.91 -13.95 20.26
CA LYS A 8 4.64 -13.67 21.51
C LYS A 8 5.11 -14.93 22.22
N GLY A 9 4.21 -15.91 22.41
CA GLY A 9 4.55 -17.18 23.06
C GLY A 9 5.58 -17.96 22.26
N ALA A 10 5.47 -17.98 20.93
CA ALA A 10 6.49 -18.58 20.07
C ALA A 10 7.85 -17.87 20.19
N GLY A 11 7.87 -16.53 20.26
CA GLY A 11 9.11 -15.76 20.48
C GLY A 11 9.75 -16.06 21.83
N LEU A 12 8.98 -16.11 22.91
CA LEU A 12 9.45 -16.45 24.26
C LEU A 12 10.03 -17.87 24.34
N ALA A 13 9.33 -18.85 23.76
CA ALA A 13 9.78 -20.23 23.71
C ALA A 13 11.10 -20.36 22.92
N GLU A 14 11.19 -19.69 21.77
CA GLU A 14 12.37 -19.73 20.92
C GLU A 14 13.58 -19.06 21.58
N MET A 15 13.41 -17.86 22.16
CA MET A 15 14.46 -17.18 22.92
C MET A 15 14.98 -18.03 24.09
N SER A 16 14.06 -18.69 24.82
CA SER A 16 14.44 -19.60 25.91
C SER A 16 15.24 -20.80 25.40
N ARG A 17 14.88 -21.35 24.22
CA ARG A 17 15.55 -22.50 23.59
C ARG A 17 16.98 -22.17 23.18
N ILE A 18 17.24 -20.96 22.72
CA ILE A 18 18.59 -20.51 22.33
C ILE A 18 19.42 -19.94 23.51
N GLY A 19 18.94 -20.11 24.75
CA GLY A 19 19.69 -19.77 25.96
C GLY A 19 19.69 -18.28 26.33
N LEU A 20 18.76 -17.49 25.82
CA LEU A 20 18.62 -16.08 26.20
C LEU A 20 18.00 -15.93 27.60
N PRO A 21 18.30 -14.83 28.32
CA PRO A 21 17.82 -14.63 29.69
C PRO A 21 16.34 -14.21 29.70
N VAL A 22 15.45 -15.15 29.40
CA VAL A 22 14.00 -14.95 29.41
C VAL A 22 13.45 -15.30 30.80
N PRO A 23 12.66 -14.41 31.44
CA PRO A 23 12.02 -14.74 32.70
C PRO A 23 11.15 -16.01 32.57
N PRO A 24 11.21 -16.96 33.52
CA PRO A 24 10.44 -18.20 33.46
C PRO A 24 8.93 -17.95 33.37
N GLY A 25 8.24 -18.73 32.55
CA GLY A 25 6.81 -18.63 32.33
C GLY A 25 6.26 -19.79 31.51
N PHE A 26 5.01 -19.68 31.09
CA PHE A 26 4.32 -20.62 30.22
C PHE A 26 3.23 -19.92 29.39
N THR A 27 2.76 -20.59 28.34
CA THR A 27 1.74 -20.05 27.42
C THR A 27 0.53 -20.97 27.39
N ILE A 28 -0.66 -20.40 27.57
CA ILE A 28 -1.95 -21.05 27.29
C ILE A 28 -2.26 -20.85 25.81
N THR A 29 -2.61 -21.92 25.10
CA THR A 29 -2.71 -21.94 23.64
C THR A 29 -3.90 -21.15 23.10
N THR A 30 -3.84 -20.79 21.82
CA THR A 30 -4.96 -20.21 21.05
C THR A 30 -6.16 -21.15 20.99
N GLU A 31 -5.92 -22.47 20.95
CA GLU A 31 -6.98 -23.49 20.98
C GLU A 31 -7.81 -23.43 22.25
N ALA A 32 -7.20 -23.17 23.42
CA ALA A 32 -7.93 -22.99 24.67
C ALA A 32 -8.85 -21.76 24.63
N CYS A 33 -8.44 -20.68 23.94
CA CYS A 33 -9.29 -19.52 23.70
C CYS A 33 -10.48 -19.86 22.80
N LEU A 34 -10.25 -20.63 21.73
CA LEU A 34 -11.32 -21.06 20.82
C LEU A 34 -12.32 -21.97 21.53
N GLU A 35 -11.82 -22.92 22.33
CA GLU A 35 -12.66 -23.81 23.13
C GLU A 35 -13.47 -23.06 24.19
N TYR A 36 -12.88 -22.04 24.82
CA TYR A 36 -13.59 -21.14 25.72
C TYR A 36 -14.80 -20.48 25.04
N TYR A 37 -14.67 -20.03 23.78
CA TYR A 37 -15.80 -19.49 23.03
C TYR A 37 -16.79 -20.54 22.54
N ARG A 38 -16.33 -21.75 22.18
CA ARG A 38 -17.22 -22.88 21.81
C ARG A 38 -18.09 -23.34 22.97
N ARG A 39 -17.66 -23.09 24.21
CA ARG A 39 -18.37 -23.46 25.45
C ARG A 39 -19.07 -22.27 26.10
N ASP A 40 -19.54 -21.30 25.32
CA ASP A 40 -20.26 -20.11 25.82
C ASP A 40 -19.50 -19.38 26.93
N LYS A 41 -18.20 -19.12 26.70
CA LYS A 41 -17.31 -18.39 27.62
C LYS A 41 -17.03 -19.11 28.94
N GLN A 42 -17.01 -20.44 28.92
CA GLN A 42 -16.57 -21.27 30.03
C GLN A 42 -15.15 -21.79 29.79
N LEU A 43 -14.30 -21.73 30.83
CA LEU A 43 -12.93 -22.26 30.72
C LEU A 43 -12.97 -23.77 30.43
N PRO A 44 -12.10 -24.28 29.54
CA PRO A 44 -12.00 -25.71 29.27
C PRO A 44 -11.76 -26.53 30.56
N PRO A 45 -12.42 -27.70 30.73
CA PRO A 45 -12.18 -28.56 31.88
C PRO A 45 -10.70 -28.94 32.04
N GLY A 46 -10.18 -28.90 33.26
CA GLY A 46 -8.78 -29.22 33.57
C GLY A 46 -7.77 -28.09 33.31
N LEU A 47 -8.13 -27.03 32.59
CA LEU A 47 -7.21 -25.94 32.26
C LEU A 47 -6.60 -25.28 33.50
N LEU A 48 -7.41 -24.99 34.52
CA LEU A 48 -6.91 -24.34 35.75
C LEU A 48 -5.98 -25.26 36.56
N ASP A 49 -6.16 -26.58 36.50
CA ASP A 49 -5.27 -27.52 37.16
C ASP A 49 -3.92 -27.61 36.43
N GLU A 50 -3.92 -27.58 35.10
CA GLU A 50 -2.69 -27.44 34.32
C GLU A 50 -1.98 -26.11 34.64
N VAL A 51 -2.72 -24.99 34.68
CA VAL A 51 -2.16 -23.68 35.06
C VAL A 51 -1.51 -23.75 36.44
N ARG A 52 -2.17 -24.35 37.44
CA ARG A 52 -1.59 -24.56 38.78
C ARG A 52 -0.30 -25.37 38.74
N GLN A 53 -0.26 -26.46 37.98
CA GLN A 53 0.95 -27.27 37.81
C GLN A 53 2.09 -26.47 37.18
N ARG A 54 1.80 -25.65 36.17
CA ARG A 54 2.80 -24.80 35.50
C ARG A 54 3.29 -23.66 36.40
N VAL A 55 2.42 -23.04 37.19
CA VAL A 55 2.84 -22.07 38.22
C VAL A 55 3.79 -22.73 39.22
N ARG A 56 3.51 -23.94 39.71
CA ARG A 56 4.42 -24.67 40.61
C ARG A 56 5.80 -24.94 40.00
N ALA A 57 5.86 -25.21 38.70
CA ALA A 57 7.13 -25.35 37.99
C ALA A 57 7.89 -24.01 37.94
N VAL A 58 7.19 -22.89 37.76
CA VAL A 58 7.78 -21.53 37.82
C VAL A 58 8.26 -21.20 39.23
N GLU A 59 7.49 -21.51 40.27
CA GLU A 59 7.89 -21.37 41.68
C GLU A 59 9.20 -22.11 41.96
N THR A 60 9.29 -23.37 41.51
CA THR A 60 10.49 -24.20 41.68
C THR A 60 11.71 -23.59 41.00
N ARG A 61 11.55 -23.04 39.79
CA ARG A 61 12.65 -22.41 39.02
C ARG A 61 13.10 -21.07 39.59
N THR A 62 12.19 -20.33 40.22
CA THR A 62 12.46 -18.97 40.72
C THR A 62 12.80 -18.93 42.20
N GLY A 63 12.47 -19.98 42.95
CA GLY A 63 12.58 -20.01 44.41
C GLY A 63 11.57 -19.08 45.11
N LYS A 64 10.55 -18.58 44.39
CA LYS A 64 9.46 -17.73 44.91
C LYS A 64 8.17 -18.55 44.99
N ARG A 65 7.18 -18.11 45.78
CA ARG A 65 5.87 -18.78 45.90
C ARG A 65 4.72 -17.84 45.59
N PHE A 66 3.76 -18.30 44.79
CA PHE A 66 2.61 -17.53 44.33
C PHE A 66 1.64 -17.31 45.50
N GLY A 67 1.48 -16.05 45.90
CA GLY A 67 0.70 -15.65 47.08
C GLY A 67 1.41 -15.74 48.42
N ASP A 68 2.71 -16.03 48.46
CA ASP A 68 3.48 -16.05 49.71
C ASP A 68 3.76 -14.63 50.23
N PRO A 69 3.37 -14.30 51.48
CA PRO A 69 3.55 -12.97 52.05
C PRO A 69 5.00 -12.65 52.43
N SER A 70 5.93 -13.60 52.36
CA SER A 70 7.35 -13.39 52.65
C SER A 70 8.20 -13.30 51.38
N ASN A 71 7.89 -14.15 50.39
CA ASN A 71 8.64 -14.24 49.14
C ASN A 71 7.71 -14.42 47.93
N PRO A 72 6.95 -13.38 47.57
CA PRO A 72 5.91 -13.48 46.56
C PRO A 72 6.48 -13.71 45.15
N LEU A 73 5.96 -14.72 44.46
CA LEU A 73 6.03 -14.83 43.02
C LEU A 73 4.96 -13.90 42.42
N LEU A 74 5.40 -12.93 41.63
CA LEU A 74 4.53 -12.05 40.86
C LEU A 74 4.65 -12.40 39.39
N VAL A 75 3.54 -12.34 38.65
CA VAL A 75 3.49 -12.69 37.23
C VAL A 75 2.86 -11.57 36.40
N SER A 76 3.25 -11.50 35.13
CA SER A 76 2.55 -10.78 34.08
C SER A 76 1.66 -11.74 33.31
N VAL A 77 0.50 -11.25 32.87
CA VAL A 77 -0.44 -11.95 32.00
C VAL A 77 -0.58 -11.13 30.72
N ARG A 78 -0.02 -11.64 29.63
CA ARG A 78 0.09 -10.93 28.34
C ARG A 78 -0.58 -11.71 27.23
N SER A 79 -1.51 -11.06 26.53
CA SER A 79 -2.11 -11.57 25.30
C SER A 79 -1.07 -11.79 24.18
N GLY A 80 -1.37 -12.70 23.26
CA GLY A 80 -0.53 -12.97 22.09
C GLY A 80 -1.26 -13.76 21.02
N ALA A 81 -1.75 -13.08 19.99
CA ALA A 81 -2.33 -13.72 18.80
C ALA A 81 -1.23 -14.13 17.80
N LYS A 82 -1.59 -14.91 16.77
CA LYS A 82 -0.69 -15.30 15.67
C LYS A 82 -0.05 -14.07 15.00
N PHE A 83 -0.88 -13.06 14.70
CA PHE A 83 -0.46 -11.79 14.12
C PHE A 83 -0.33 -10.73 15.20
N SER A 84 0.60 -9.80 15.03
CA SER A 84 0.81 -8.71 15.98
C SER A 84 -0.35 -7.72 15.90
N MET A 85 -1.02 -7.45 17.03
CA MET A 85 -2.10 -6.46 17.17
C MET A 85 -1.73 -5.42 18.26
N PRO A 86 -0.81 -4.47 17.97
CA PRO A 86 -0.29 -3.54 18.97
C PRO A 86 -1.40 -2.67 19.57
N GLY A 87 -1.44 -2.55 20.90
CA GLY A 87 -2.42 -1.72 21.62
C GLY A 87 -3.86 -2.22 21.61
N MET A 88 -4.14 -3.39 21.00
CA MET A 88 -5.52 -3.90 20.85
C MET A 88 -5.93 -4.86 21.95
N MET A 89 -4.97 -5.57 22.55
CA MET A 89 -5.21 -6.62 23.53
C MET A 89 -4.52 -6.27 24.85
N ASP A 90 -5.17 -6.66 25.94
CA ASP A 90 -4.79 -6.19 27.26
C ASP A 90 -3.57 -6.95 27.83
N THR A 91 -2.92 -6.31 28.81
CA THR A 91 -1.81 -6.86 29.59
C THR A 91 -2.02 -6.49 31.04
N VAL A 92 -1.78 -7.43 31.95
CA VAL A 92 -1.79 -7.22 33.39
C VAL A 92 -0.38 -7.50 33.92
N LEU A 93 0.23 -6.53 34.60
CA LEU A 93 1.51 -6.68 35.28
C LEU A 93 1.31 -6.83 36.78
N ASN A 94 2.34 -7.31 37.48
CA ASN A 94 2.38 -7.42 38.96
C ASN A 94 1.25 -8.26 39.59
N LEU A 95 0.67 -9.21 38.84
CA LEU A 95 -0.39 -10.10 39.33
C LEU A 95 0.14 -11.00 40.45
N GLY A 96 -0.63 -11.11 41.53
CA GLY A 96 -0.26 -11.77 42.78
C GLY A 96 -0.05 -10.80 43.95
N LEU A 97 -0.07 -9.48 43.68
CA LEU A 97 -0.06 -8.46 44.72
C LEU A 97 -1.42 -8.38 45.44
N ASN A 98 -1.36 -8.36 46.77
CA ASN A 98 -2.48 -8.22 47.70
C ASN A 98 -1.98 -7.51 48.97
N GLN A 99 -2.84 -7.31 49.98
CA GLN A 99 -2.44 -6.61 51.22
C GLN A 99 -1.24 -7.27 51.95
N ALA A 100 -1.11 -8.59 51.86
CA ALA A 100 -0.04 -9.32 52.54
C ALA A 100 1.24 -9.39 51.71
N THR A 101 1.12 -9.68 50.41
CA THR A 101 2.25 -9.83 49.49
C THR A 101 2.93 -8.50 49.15
N VAL A 102 2.21 -7.36 49.20
CA VAL A 102 2.83 -6.04 49.05
C VAL A 102 3.77 -5.70 50.23
N GLU A 103 3.39 -6.07 51.45
CA GLU A 103 4.24 -5.88 52.64
C GLU A 103 5.47 -6.79 52.56
N GLY A 104 5.29 -8.04 52.13
CA GLY A 104 6.41 -8.96 51.84
C GLY A 104 7.38 -8.43 50.78
N LEU A 105 6.83 -7.89 49.69
CA LEU A 105 7.62 -7.27 48.65
C LEU A 105 8.42 -6.08 49.20
N ALA A 106 7.78 -5.19 49.97
CA ALA A 106 8.44 -4.04 50.60
C ALA A 106 9.60 -4.45 51.51
N GLN A 107 9.42 -5.47 52.34
CA GLN A 107 10.45 -5.98 53.24
C GLN A 107 11.62 -6.59 52.47
N ARG A 108 11.32 -7.41 51.46
CA ARG A 108 12.35 -8.12 50.69
C ARG A 108 13.19 -7.19 49.81
N THR A 109 12.59 -6.15 49.25
CA THR A 109 13.32 -5.17 48.43
C THR A 109 13.97 -4.07 49.26
N GLY A 110 13.58 -3.90 50.53
CA GLY A 110 13.98 -2.75 51.34
C GLY A 110 13.42 -1.42 50.80
N ASP A 111 12.42 -1.48 49.92
CA ASP A 111 11.84 -0.31 49.26
C ASP A 111 10.30 -0.40 49.27
N ALA A 112 9.72 0.15 50.34
CA ALA A 112 8.27 0.23 50.51
C ALA A 112 7.60 1.11 49.43
N ARG A 113 8.30 2.13 48.92
CA ARG A 113 7.76 3.01 47.89
C ARG A 113 7.57 2.23 46.58
N PHE A 114 8.57 1.44 46.17
CA PHE A 114 8.48 0.54 45.01
C PHE A 114 7.33 -0.47 45.15
N ALA A 115 7.18 -1.11 46.31
CA ALA A 115 6.15 -2.13 46.51
C ALA A 115 4.74 -1.55 46.37
N TYR A 116 4.47 -0.41 47.02
CA TYR A 116 3.18 0.26 46.94
C TYR A 116 2.92 0.92 45.58
N ASP A 117 3.96 1.39 44.88
CA ASP A 117 3.84 1.85 43.49
C ASP A 117 3.47 0.71 42.54
N SER A 118 4.10 -0.46 42.71
CA SER A 118 3.76 -1.65 41.94
C SER A 118 2.33 -2.12 42.24
N TYR A 119 1.88 -1.99 43.49
CA TYR A 119 0.56 -2.40 43.89
C TYR A 119 -0.54 -1.46 43.38
N ARG A 120 -0.38 -0.15 43.49
CA ARG A 120 -1.37 0.80 42.93
C ARG A 120 -1.47 0.67 41.41
N ARG A 121 -0.36 0.45 40.70
CA ARG A 121 -0.36 0.14 39.26
C ARG A 121 -1.11 -1.16 38.96
N PHE A 122 -0.85 -2.23 39.71
CA PHE A 122 -1.60 -3.49 39.57
C PHE A 122 -3.10 -3.27 39.74
N MET A 123 -3.51 -2.55 40.79
CA MET A 123 -4.92 -2.27 41.06
C MET A 123 -5.60 -1.47 39.95
N GLN A 124 -4.91 -0.46 39.40
CA GLN A 124 -5.39 0.33 38.28
C GLN A 124 -5.55 -0.52 37.02
N MET A 125 -4.49 -1.26 36.63
CA MET A 125 -4.52 -2.10 35.43
C MET A 125 -5.55 -3.22 35.54
N PHE A 126 -5.57 -3.94 36.67
CA PHE A 126 -6.51 -5.03 36.89
C PHE A 126 -7.95 -4.49 36.99
N GLY A 127 -8.13 -3.32 37.61
CA GLY A 127 -9.40 -2.62 37.65
C GLY A 127 -9.94 -2.28 36.27
N ASP A 128 -9.12 -1.72 35.39
CA ASP A 128 -9.49 -1.32 34.03
C ASP A 128 -9.70 -2.55 33.12
N VAL A 129 -8.70 -3.41 33.03
CA VAL A 129 -8.67 -4.53 32.08
C VAL A 129 -9.62 -5.66 32.49
N VAL A 130 -9.65 -6.02 33.77
CA VAL A 130 -10.32 -7.24 34.25
C VAL A 130 -11.67 -6.93 34.90
N LEU A 131 -11.77 -5.80 35.62
CA LEU A 131 -12.99 -5.42 36.33
C LEU A 131 -13.85 -4.39 35.57
N GLY A 132 -13.38 -3.85 34.44
CA GLY A 132 -14.10 -2.89 33.61
C GLY A 132 -14.26 -1.49 34.24
N VAL A 133 -13.40 -1.12 35.18
CA VAL A 133 -13.40 0.19 35.83
C VAL A 133 -12.62 1.19 34.99
N LYS A 134 -13.26 2.24 34.49
CA LYS A 134 -12.61 3.23 33.63
C LYS A 134 -11.30 3.77 34.25
N HIS A 135 -10.23 3.71 33.46
CA HIS A 135 -8.91 4.25 33.78
C HIS A 135 -8.93 5.66 34.41
N ASP A 136 -9.76 6.57 33.89
CA ASP A 136 -9.85 7.98 34.34
C ASP A 136 -10.20 8.15 35.83
N GLU A 137 -10.91 7.18 36.42
CA GLU A 137 -11.25 7.21 37.85
C GLU A 137 -9.99 7.07 38.72
N PHE A 138 -9.06 6.20 38.32
CA PHE A 138 -7.79 5.98 39.02
C PHE A 138 -6.84 7.17 38.84
N GLU A 139 -6.78 7.74 37.63
CA GLU A 139 -5.97 8.94 37.33
C GLU A 139 -6.48 10.16 38.09
N THR A 140 -7.79 10.33 38.22
CA THR A 140 -8.38 11.42 39.01
C THR A 140 -7.96 11.34 40.47
N ALA A 141 -7.95 10.15 41.06
CA ALA A 141 -7.50 9.93 42.44
C ALA A 141 -5.98 10.13 42.59
N LEU A 142 -5.17 9.70 41.63
CA LEU A 142 -3.73 9.95 41.62
C LEU A 142 -3.41 11.46 41.51
N ALA A 143 -4.08 12.17 40.61
CA ALA A 143 -3.95 13.62 40.45
C ALA A 143 -4.41 14.38 41.70
N ALA A 144 -5.42 13.89 42.42
CA ALA A 144 -5.82 14.44 43.72
C ALA A 144 -4.73 14.24 44.78
N ALA A 145 -4.13 13.06 44.87
CA ALA A 145 -3.03 12.77 45.79
C ALA A 145 -1.80 13.67 45.52
N LYS A 146 -1.44 13.87 44.24
CA LYS A 146 -0.36 14.80 43.83
C LYS A 146 -0.66 16.24 44.23
N ARG A 147 -1.88 16.73 43.97
CA ARG A 147 -2.32 18.08 44.35
C ARG A 147 -2.28 18.30 45.86
N GLN A 148 -2.69 17.31 46.66
CA GLN A 148 -2.63 17.40 48.13
C GLN A 148 -1.20 17.52 48.67
N ARG A 149 -0.21 16.98 47.94
CA ARG A 149 1.21 17.04 48.30
C ARG A 149 1.99 18.16 47.62
N GLY A 150 1.36 18.92 46.72
CA GLY A 150 2.01 19.99 45.97
C GLY A 150 3.09 19.50 45.00
N VAL A 151 3.02 18.23 44.58
CA VAL A 151 3.98 17.60 43.67
C VAL A 151 3.39 17.50 42.26
N THR A 152 4.26 17.37 41.26
CA THR A 152 3.83 17.29 39.85
C THR A 152 4.09 15.91 39.25
N LEU A 153 5.11 15.21 39.73
CA LEU A 153 5.51 13.89 39.24
C LEU A 153 5.09 12.78 40.21
N ASP A 154 4.69 11.63 39.67
CA ASP A 154 4.32 10.43 40.46
C ASP A 154 5.50 9.92 41.31
N THR A 155 6.72 10.17 40.85
CA THR A 155 7.96 9.78 41.54
C THR A 155 8.18 10.52 42.85
N GLU A 156 7.51 11.66 43.04
CA GLU A 156 7.63 12.50 44.23
C GLU A 156 6.67 12.05 45.36
N LEU A 157 5.75 11.11 45.09
CA LEU A 157 4.88 10.54 46.10
C LEU A 157 5.65 9.57 47.02
N SER A 158 5.48 9.74 48.32
CA SER A 158 6.11 8.88 49.32
C SER A 158 5.43 7.50 49.42
N ALA A 159 6.08 6.53 50.06
CA ALA A 159 5.48 5.22 50.31
C ALA A 159 4.15 5.33 51.09
N ALA A 160 4.04 6.27 52.03
CA ALA A 160 2.84 6.50 52.81
C ALA A 160 1.69 7.04 51.92
N ASP A 161 2.00 7.92 50.98
CA ASP A 161 1.02 8.46 50.03
C ASP A 161 0.51 7.38 49.08
N LEU A 162 1.41 6.53 48.58
CA LEU A 162 1.05 5.42 47.70
C LEU A 162 0.23 4.35 48.44
N LYS A 163 0.55 4.07 49.71
CA LYS A 163 -0.28 3.21 50.57
C LYS A 163 -1.69 3.79 50.74
N ALA A 164 -1.83 5.09 51.04
CA ALA A 164 -3.13 5.74 51.12
C ALA A 164 -3.89 5.72 49.78
N LEU A 165 -3.17 5.85 48.65
CA LEU A 165 -3.74 5.78 47.30
C LEU A 165 -4.30 4.37 46.99
N THR A 166 -3.62 3.29 47.40
CA THR A 166 -4.17 1.93 47.23
C THR A 166 -5.51 1.76 47.94
N GLU A 167 -5.70 2.35 49.12
CA GLU A 167 -6.98 2.33 49.83
C GLU A 167 -8.07 3.17 49.13
N ALA A 168 -7.68 4.26 48.45
CA ALA A 168 -8.59 4.98 47.56
C ALA A 168 -9.00 4.13 46.36
N TYR A 169 -8.05 3.42 45.73
CA TYR A 169 -8.32 2.55 44.58
C TYR A 169 -9.25 1.39 44.94
N ARG A 170 -9.14 0.82 46.15
CA ARG A 170 -10.08 -0.18 46.65
C ARG A 170 -11.51 0.34 46.69
N ARG A 171 -11.70 1.58 47.16
CA ARG A 171 -13.01 2.22 47.23
C ARG A 171 -13.58 2.46 45.84
N ILE A 172 -12.75 2.91 44.89
CA ILE A 172 -13.13 3.07 43.49
C ILE A 172 -13.61 1.73 42.91
N VAL A 173 -12.82 0.65 43.07
CA VAL A 173 -13.20 -0.69 42.59
C VAL A 173 -14.52 -1.14 43.22
N ARG A 174 -14.69 -0.98 44.54
CA ARG A 174 -15.94 -1.34 45.24
C ARG A 174 -17.15 -0.56 44.73
N GLN A 175 -16.98 0.72 44.42
CA GLN A 175 -18.05 1.59 43.95
C GLN A 175 -18.41 1.34 42.48
N GLN A 176 -17.41 1.17 41.62
CA GLN A 176 -17.57 1.08 40.17
C GLN A 176 -17.81 -0.37 39.71
N ALA A 177 -16.99 -1.32 40.14
CA ALA A 177 -17.12 -2.74 39.78
C ALA A 177 -18.14 -3.51 40.66
N LYS A 178 -18.72 -2.86 41.67
CA LYS A 178 -19.68 -3.45 42.63
C LYS A 178 -19.17 -4.69 43.37
N GLN A 179 -17.85 -4.85 43.48
CA GLN A 179 -17.20 -5.96 44.18
C GLN A 179 -15.92 -5.49 44.87
N ALA A 180 -15.45 -6.25 45.86
CA ALA A 180 -14.14 -5.99 46.47
C ALA A 180 -13.01 -6.31 45.49
N PHE A 181 -11.86 -5.65 45.65
CA PHE A 181 -10.66 -6.03 44.93
C PHE A 181 -10.25 -7.47 45.34
N PRO A 182 -9.96 -8.37 44.38
CA PRO A 182 -9.66 -9.76 44.71
C PRO A 182 -8.30 -9.86 45.42
N GLU A 183 -8.30 -10.44 46.63
CA GLU A 183 -7.09 -10.63 47.42
C GLU A 183 -6.42 -12.00 47.18
N ASP A 184 -7.17 -12.98 46.67
CA ASP A 184 -6.63 -14.30 46.32
C ASP A 184 -5.91 -14.25 44.96
N PRO A 185 -4.58 -14.51 44.90
CA PRO A 185 -3.83 -14.54 43.66
C PRO A 185 -4.34 -15.55 42.63
N TRP A 186 -4.93 -16.67 43.06
CA TRP A 186 -5.50 -17.65 42.14
C TRP A 186 -6.76 -17.15 41.47
N GLN A 187 -7.63 -16.48 42.24
CA GLN A 187 -8.78 -15.77 41.69
C GLN A 187 -8.34 -14.68 40.71
N GLN A 188 -7.33 -13.86 41.08
CA GLN A 188 -6.77 -12.85 40.19
C GLN A 188 -6.31 -13.46 38.85
N LEU A 189 -5.58 -14.57 38.91
CA LEU A 189 -5.05 -15.25 37.72
C LEU A 189 -6.17 -15.81 36.82
N GLU A 190 -7.18 -16.45 37.41
CA GLU A 190 -8.33 -16.95 36.65
C GLU A 190 -9.05 -15.81 35.93
N MET A 191 -9.34 -14.72 36.64
CA MET A 191 -10.03 -13.56 36.07
C MET A 191 -9.21 -12.92 34.94
N ALA A 192 -7.89 -12.82 35.10
CA ALA A 192 -7.00 -12.29 34.06
C ALA A 192 -6.96 -13.18 32.81
N ILE A 193 -6.95 -14.51 32.95
CA ILE A 193 -7.01 -15.44 31.81
C ILE A 193 -8.32 -15.25 31.03
N ARG A 194 -9.45 -15.17 31.74
CA ARG A 194 -10.76 -14.91 31.12
C ARG A 194 -10.78 -13.58 30.39
N ALA A 195 -10.30 -12.50 31.03
CA ALA A 195 -10.23 -11.18 30.42
C ALA A 195 -9.40 -11.17 29.13
N VAL A 196 -8.28 -11.89 29.08
CA VAL A 196 -7.47 -12.00 27.85
C VAL A 196 -8.23 -12.73 26.75
N PHE A 197 -8.91 -13.85 27.05
CA PHE A 197 -9.75 -14.53 26.05
C PHE A 197 -10.86 -13.60 25.55
N GLU A 198 -11.55 -12.92 26.45
CA GLU A 198 -12.63 -11.97 26.11
C GLU A 198 -12.14 -10.78 25.27
N SER A 199 -10.90 -10.33 25.49
CA SER A 199 -10.28 -9.24 24.72
C SER A 199 -10.24 -9.49 23.22
N TRP A 200 -10.23 -10.77 22.80
CA TRP A 200 -10.25 -11.18 21.40
C TRP A 200 -11.50 -10.69 20.65
N ASN A 201 -12.67 -10.63 21.32
CA ASN A 201 -13.92 -10.20 20.69
C ASN A 201 -14.40 -8.84 21.19
N THR A 202 -13.48 -7.98 21.63
CA THR A 202 -13.80 -6.57 21.87
C THR A 202 -14.09 -5.84 20.54
N PRO A 203 -14.94 -4.79 20.54
CA PRO A 203 -15.22 -4.01 19.33
C PRO A 203 -13.95 -3.49 18.65
N ARG A 204 -12.97 -3.01 19.42
CA ARG A 204 -11.67 -2.54 18.89
C ARG A 204 -10.89 -3.65 18.18
N ALA A 205 -10.87 -4.87 18.74
CA ALA A 205 -10.14 -6.00 18.16
C ALA A 205 -10.81 -6.50 16.86
N ILE A 206 -12.15 -6.55 16.83
CA ILE A 206 -12.93 -6.91 15.63
C ILE A 206 -12.67 -5.89 14.51
N THR A 207 -12.76 -4.60 14.80
CA THR A 207 -12.49 -3.53 13.84
C THR A 207 -11.06 -3.60 13.31
N TYR A 208 -10.07 -3.80 14.20
CA TYR A 208 -8.67 -3.95 13.79
C TYR A 208 -8.48 -5.15 12.87
N ARG A 209 -9.09 -6.30 13.19
CA ARG A 209 -9.00 -7.50 12.35
C ARG A 209 -9.65 -7.31 10.99
N ASN A 210 -10.82 -6.66 10.92
CA ASN A 210 -11.47 -6.35 9.65
C ASN A 210 -10.59 -5.44 8.79
N PHE A 211 -10.03 -4.38 9.39
CA PHE A 211 -9.14 -3.44 8.70
C PHE A 211 -7.86 -4.10 8.18
N ASN A 212 -7.24 -4.96 8.99
CA ASN A 212 -5.99 -5.65 8.64
C ASN A 212 -6.23 -7.01 7.97
N LYS A 213 -7.47 -7.36 7.62
CA LYS A 213 -7.87 -8.64 7.00
C LYS A 213 -7.39 -9.89 7.75
N ILE A 214 -7.42 -9.85 9.09
CA ILE A 214 -7.01 -10.95 9.97
C ILE A 214 -8.22 -11.87 10.24
N PRO A 215 -8.11 -13.19 10.01
CA PRO A 215 -9.20 -14.13 10.29
C PRO A 215 -9.64 -14.13 11.76
N HIS A 216 -10.95 -14.25 11.99
CA HIS A 216 -11.56 -14.21 13.33
C HIS A 216 -11.46 -15.53 14.10
N ASP A 217 -11.18 -16.63 13.40
CA ASP A 217 -11.12 -18.01 13.90
C ASP A 217 -9.77 -18.40 14.51
N LEU A 218 -8.83 -17.47 14.64
CA LEU A 218 -7.48 -17.74 15.14
C LEU A 218 -7.38 -17.80 16.67
N GLY A 219 -8.20 -17.04 17.40
CA GLY A 219 -8.09 -16.86 18.85
C GLY A 219 -6.81 -16.15 19.30
N THR A 220 -6.62 -16.05 20.63
CA THR A 220 -5.43 -15.45 21.24
C THR A 220 -4.83 -16.36 22.31
N ALA A 221 -3.50 -16.39 22.42
CA ALA A 221 -2.80 -17.11 23.49
C ALA A 221 -2.62 -16.21 24.73
N VAL A 222 -2.44 -16.83 25.89
CA VAL A 222 -2.16 -16.13 27.16
C VAL A 222 -0.77 -16.49 27.65
N ASN A 223 0.12 -15.52 27.74
CA ASN A 223 1.49 -15.70 28.22
C ASN A 223 1.56 -15.29 29.69
N ILE A 224 1.86 -16.24 30.57
CA ILE A 224 2.03 -16.02 32.00
C ILE A 224 3.51 -16.11 32.31
N GLN A 225 4.10 -15.00 32.74
CA GLN A 225 5.56 -14.87 32.86
C GLN A 225 5.94 -14.21 34.19
N THR A 226 6.99 -14.71 34.84
CA THR A 226 7.53 -14.12 36.08
C THR A 226 7.85 -12.63 35.87
N MET A 227 7.44 -11.80 36.82
CA MET A 227 7.78 -10.38 36.83
C MET A 227 9.28 -10.17 37.06
N VAL A 228 9.82 -9.24 36.28
CA VAL A 228 11.12 -8.61 36.49
C VAL A 228 10.90 -7.10 36.55
N PHE A 229 11.64 -6.40 37.40
CA PHE A 229 11.36 -5.03 37.78
C PHE A 229 12.46 -4.07 37.35
N GLY A 230 12.13 -3.20 36.39
CA GLY A 230 13.00 -2.10 35.96
C GLY A 230 13.00 -0.89 36.92
N ASN A 231 12.18 -0.91 37.97
CA ASN A 231 11.91 0.19 38.90
C ASN A 231 12.40 -0.08 40.34
N MET A 232 13.43 -0.93 40.51
CA MET A 232 14.05 -1.22 41.82
C MET A 232 15.24 -0.30 42.14
N GLY A 233 15.32 0.89 41.54
CA GLY A 233 16.41 1.84 41.77
C GLY A 233 17.31 2.07 40.56
N LYS A 234 18.50 2.62 40.80
CA LYS A 234 19.38 3.19 39.76
C LYS A 234 20.05 2.15 38.84
N THR A 235 20.16 0.92 39.29
CA THR A 235 20.74 -0.21 38.54
C THR A 235 19.68 -1.07 37.83
N SER A 236 18.45 -0.59 37.80
CA SER A 236 17.32 -1.24 37.15
C SER A 236 16.74 -0.31 36.09
N GLY A 237 16.17 -0.88 35.04
CA GLY A 237 15.58 -0.11 33.95
C GLY A 237 14.83 -0.98 32.97
N THR A 238 14.25 -0.37 31.95
CA THR A 238 13.51 -1.07 30.90
C THR A 238 13.67 -0.33 29.59
N GLY A 239 13.61 -1.05 28.47
CA GLY A 239 13.77 -0.43 27.16
C GLY A 239 13.24 -1.25 26.01
N VAL A 240 13.20 -0.60 24.86
CA VAL A 240 12.80 -1.18 23.58
C VAL A 240 13.87 -0.80 22.56
N ALA A 241 14.38 -1.79 21.84
CA ALA A 241 15.42 -1.56 20.85
C ALA A 241 15.31 -2.49 19.64
N PHE A 242 15.82 -2.00 18.52
CA PHE A 242 15.94 -2.69 17.25
C PHE A 242 17.40 -3.04 17.00
N THR A 243 17.66 -4.21 16.40
CA THR A 243 19.04 -4.64 16.08
C THR A 243 19.70 -3.77 15.01
N ARG A 244 18.89 -3.11 14.17
CA ARG A 244 19.27 -2.10 13.17
C ARG A 244 18.30 -0.93 13.24
N ASN A 245 18.68 0.22 12.70
CA ASN A 245 17.79 1.37 12.63
C ASN A 245 16.57 1.06 11.72
N PRO A 246 15.34 1.07 12.23
CA PRO A 246 14.14 0.71 11.44
C PRO A 246 13.75 1.79 10.42
N ALA A 247 14.33 3.00 10.49
CA ALA A 247 14.06 4.10 9.59
C ALA A 247 15.11 4.22 8.46
N THR A 248 16.40 4.05 8.76
CA THR A 248 17.48 4.18 7.78
C THR A 248 18.00 2.84 7.28
N GLY A 249 17.88 1.77 8.07
CA GLY A 249 18.47 0.46 7.80
C GLY A 249 19.91 0.29 8.32
N ASP A 250 20.48 1.31 8.97
CA ASP A 250 21.87 1.26 9.46
C ASP A 250 22.08 0.14 10.49
N ARG A 251 23.21 -0.56 10.35
CA ARG A 251 23.64 -1.64 11.25
C ARG A 251 24.15 -1.11 12.60
N LYS A 252 23.24 -0.56 13.39
CA LYS A 252 23.45 -0.10 14.76
C LYS A 252 22.21 -0.41 15.60
N VAL A 253 22.43 -0.83 16.84
CA VAL A 253 21.34 -0.98 17.82
C VAL A 253 20.69 0.39 18.02
N TYR A 254 19.39 0.47 17.75
CA TYR A 254 18.62 1.71 17.78
C TYR A 254 17.42 1.53 18.70
N GLY A 255 17.19 2.46 19.62
CA GLY A 255 16.08 2.36 20.54
C GLY A 255 16.27 3.24 21.76
N GLU A 256 15.44 2.99 22.76
CA GLU A 256 15.31 3.85 23.92
C GLU A 256 15.16 3.03 25.20
N TYR A 257 15.58 3.61 26.32
CA TYR A 257 15.41 3.02 27.65
C TYR A 257 15.17 4.08 28.72
N LEU A 258 14.66 3.63 29.86
CA LEU A 258 14.53 4.42 31.08
C LEU A 258 15.09 3.65 32.27
N LEU A 259 15.89 4.32 33.11
CA LEU A 259 16.28 3.81 34.42
C LEU A 259 15.19 4.06 35.45
N ASN A 260 15.09 3.13 36.41
CA ASN A 260 14.13 3.14 37.50
C ASN A 260 12.68 3.34 37.00
N ALA A 261 12.25 2.49 36.08
CA ALA A 261 10.98 2.60 35.35
C ALA A 261 10.41 1.23 34.96
N GLN A 262 9.10 1.16 34.68
CA GLN A 262 8.46 -0.01 34.05
C GLN A 262 8.14 0.27 32.58
N GLY A 263 7.88 -0.78 31.79
CA GLY A 263 7.67 -0.65 30.34
C GLY A 263 6.57 0.35 29.96
N GLU A 264 5.55 0.50 30.81
CA GLU A 264 4.50 1.51 30.67
C GLU A 264 5.05 2.94 30.61
N ASP A 265 6.06 3.27 31.42
CA ASP A 265 6.61 4.63 31.48
C ASP A 265 7.34 5.00 30.17
N VAL A 266 7.87 4.00 29.46
CA VAL A 266 8.49 4.16 28.12
C VAL A 266 7.41 4.38 27.07
N VAL A 267 6.29 3.66 27.13
CA VAL A 267 5.20 3.75 26.15
C VAL A 267 4.33 5.00 26.36
N ALA A 268 4.06 5.38 27.61
CA ALA A 268 3.19 6.50 27.97
C ALA A 268 3.85 7.87 27.75
N GLY A 269 5.18 7.92 27.54
CA GLY A 269 5.91 9.16 27.26
C GLY A 269 5.91 10.18 28.41
N ILE A 270 5.53 9.77 29.63
CA ILE A 270 5.48 10.63 30.83
C ILE A 270 6.89 11.11 31.20
N ARG A 271 7.90 10.27 30.94
CA ARG A 271 9.32 10.59 31.10
C ARG A 271 9.99 10.51 29.73
N THR A 272 10.85 11.47 29.42
CA THR A 272 11.65 11.47 28.19
C THR A 272 12.60 10.27 28.20
N PRO A 273 12.44 9.29 27.28
CA PRO A 273 13.35 8.16 27.18
C PRO A 273 14.76 8.58 26.77
N LEU A 274 15.77 7.81 27.18
CA LEU A 274 17.15 8.03 26.78
C LEU A 274 17.51 7.10 25.60
N PRO A 275 18.33 7.56 24.64
CA PRO A 275 18.80 6.70 23.55
C PRO A 275 19.60 5.50 24.08
N ILE A 276 19.37 4.30 23.54
CA ILE A 276 20.01 3.05 23.98
C ILE A 276 21.55 3.10 23.99
N SER A 277 22.16 3.96 23.16
CA SER A 277 23.61 4.19 23.15
C SER A 277 24.15 4.76 24.47
N GLN A 278 23.31 5.46 25.25
CA GLN A 278 23.68 5.99 26.55
C GLN A 278 23.79 4.88 27.61
N LEU A 279 23.12 3.74 27.44
CA LEU A 279 23.23 2.60 28.35
C LEU A 279 24.67 2.05 28.42
N ALA A 280 25.46 2.24 27.35
CA ALA A 280 26.88 1.92 27.33
C ALA A 280 27.71 2.70 28.37
N ARG A 281 27.22 3.87 28.80
CA ARG A 281 27.83 4.69 29.86
C ARG A 281 27.23 4.37 31.22
N ASP A 282 25.91 4.23 31.29
CA ASP A 282 25.20 4.04 32.56
C ASP A 282 25.43 2.63 33.16
N LEU A 283 25.31 1.58 32.34
CA LEU A 283 25.47 0.18 32.74
C LEU A 283 26.26 -0.59 31.66
N PRO A 284 27.58 -0.36 31.56
CA PRO A 284 28.40 -0.84 30.44
C PRO A 284 28.41 -2.37 30.26
N GLN A 285 28.37 -3.13 31.35
CA GLN A 285 28.34 -4.60 31.29
C GLN A 285 27.02 -5.11 30.71
N VAL A 286 25.90 -4.51 31.14
CA VAL A 286 24.57 -4.85 30.64
C VAL A 286 24.40 -4.49 29.18
N TYR A 287 24.92 -3.33 28.75
CA TYR A 287 24.89 -2.93 27.34
C TYR A 287 25.67 -3.90 26.44
N ARG A 288 26.85 -4.38 26.87
CA ARG A 288 27.62 -5.39 26.11
C ARG A 288 26.82 -6.68 25.97
N GLN A 289 26.27 -7.18 27.08
CA GLN A 289 25.41 -8.37 27.04
C GLN A 289 24.21 -8.17 26.13
N PHE A 290 23.55 -7.00 26.18
CA PHE A 290 22.42 -6.69 25.31
C PHE A 290 22.81 -6.65 23.84
N ALA A 291 23.96 -6.04 23.48
CA ALA A 291 24.46 -6.00 22.12
C ALA A 291 24.77 -7.42 21.57
N ASP A 292 25.35 -8.29 22.40
CA ASP A 292 25.61 -9.69 22.03
C ASP A 292 24.30 -10.46 21.80
N VAL A 293 23.29 -10.22 22.64
CA VAL A 293 21.94 -10.79 22.48
C VAL A 293 21.29 -10.30 21.18
N CYS A 294 21.37 -9.00 20.88
CA CYS A 294 20.87 -8.44 19.62
C CYS A 294 21.55 -9.10 18.40
N ALA A 295 22.87 -9.29 18.43
CA ALA A 295 23.60 -9.95 17.35
C ALA A 295 23.21 -11.44 17.21
N LEU A 296 23.03 -12.15 18.32
CA LEU A 296 22.57 -13.55 18.31
C LEU A 296 21.14 -13.67 17.76
N LEU A 297 20.23 -12.79 18.19
CA LEU A 297 18.86 -12.74 17.71
C LEU A 297 18.80 -12.47 16.21
N GLU A 298 19.52 -11.47 15.72
CA GLU A 298 19.59 -11.17 14.28
C GLU A 298 20.17 -12.34 13.48
N LYS A 299 21.22 -13.00 13.99
CA LYS A 299 21.81 -14.18 13.35
C LYS A 299 20.84 -15.37 13.31
N HIS A 300 20.12 -15.60 14.40
CA HIS A 300 19.21 -16.74 14.58
C HIS A 300 17.95 -16.61 13.73
N TYR A 301 17.26 -15.47 13.84
CA TYR A 301 16.07 -15.18 13.03
C TYR A 301 16.40 -14.75 11.60
N ARG A 302 17.70 -14.53 11.33
CA ARG A 302 18.24 -14.03 10.07
C ARG A 302 17.65 -12.68 9.67
N ASP A 303 16.99 -11.92 10.55
CA ASP A 303 16.24 -10.69 10.26
C ASP A 303 16.39 -9.68 11.40
N VAL A 304 16.15 -8.40 11.12
CA VAL A 304 16.20 -7.36 12.16
C VAL A 304 15.12 -7.65 13.21
N GLN A 305 15.51 -7.58 14.48
CA GLN A 305 14.59 -7.84 15.59
C GLN A 305 14.25 -6.54 16.33
N ASP A 306 12.98 -6.40 16.68
CA ASP A 306 12.45 -5.49 17.71
C ASP A 306 12.43 -6.26 19.04
N VAL A 307 13.09 -5.72 20.06
CA VAL A 307 13.43 -6.39 21.32
C VAL A 307 12.98 -5.54 22.49
N GLU A 308 12.16 -6.11 23.37
CA GLU A 308 11.80 -5.52 24.66
C GLU A 308 12.65 -6.18 25.76
N PHE A 309 13.26 -5.36 26.62
CA PHE A 309 14.13 -5.85 27.70
C PHE A 309 13.90 -5.09 29.01
N THR A 310 14.25 -5.74 30.11
CA THR A 310 14.27 -5.16 31.46
C THR A 310 15.58 -5.52 32.14
N ILE A 311 16.10 -4.59 32.92
CA ILE A 311 17.28 -4.75 33.76
C ILE A 311 16.79 -4.71 35.20
N GLU A 312 17.01 -5.78 35.95
CA GLU A 312 16.71 -5.85 37.39
C GLU A 312 18.03 -6.01 38.14
N ASN A 313 18.42 -4.99 38.91
CA ASN A 313 19.64 -4.98 39.73
C ASN A 313 20.89 -5.42 38.95
N GLY A 314 21.08 -4.84 37.77
CA GLY A 314 22.21 -5.15 36.88
C GLY A 314 22.08 -6.46 36.09
N THR A 315 20.98 -7.20 36.21
CA THR A 315 20.72 -8.43 35.43
C THR A 315 19.80 -8.14 34.25
N LEU A 316 20.23 -8.48 33.04
CA LEU A 316 19.43 -8.33 31.82
C LEU A 316 18.40 -9.45 31.67
N TYR A 317 17.17 -9.08 31.33
CA TYR A 317 16.08 -9.98 30.97
C TYR A 317 15.42 -9.57 29.65
N LEU A 318 15.13 -10.56 28.82
CA LEU A 318 14.49 -10.41 27.50
C LEU A 318 13.00 -10.76 27.64
N LEU A 319 12.14 -9.79 27.36
CA LEU A 319 10.69 -9.91 27.54
C LEU A 319 9.96 -10.24 26.25
N GLN A 320 10.49 -9.81 25.11
CA GLN A 320 9.87 -10.04 23.82
C GLN A 320 10.89 -9.86 22.71
N THR A 321 10.70 -10.62 21.63
CA THR A 321 11.33 -10.32 20.34
C THR A 321 10.35 -10.59 19.21
N ARG A 322 10.46 -9.83 18.12
CA ARG A 322 9.73 -10.03 16.87
C ARG A 322 10.50 -9.41 15.71
N SER A 323 10.17 -9.80 14.47
CA SER A 323 10.66 -9.10 13.28
C SER A 323 10.31 -7.61 13.38
N GLY A 324 11.33 -6.75 13.27
CA GLY A 324 11.16 -5.31 13.38
C GLY A 324 10.38 -4.76 12.20
N LYS A 325 9.32 -3.98 12.46
CA LYS A 325 8.71 -3.14 11.43
C LYS A 325 9.71 -2.06 11.01
N ARG A 326 9.74 -1.73 9.73
CA ARG A 326 10.75 -0.85 9.15
C ARG A 326 10.18 -0.09 7.97
N THR A 327 10.82 1.02 7.62
CA THR A 327 10.48 1.81 6.43
C THR A 327 10.93 1.09 5.16
N ALA A 328 10.37 1.49 4.01
CA ALA A 328 10.78 0.96 2.71
C ALA A 328 12.31 1.10 2.44
N PRO A 329 12.96 2.26 2.71
CA PRO A 329 14.41 2.38 2.51
C PRO A 329 15.19 1.42 3.42
N ALA A 330 14.77 1.31 4.69
CA ALA A 330 15.41 0.42 5.64
C ALA A 330 15.26 -1.06 5.23
N ALA A 331 14.10 -1.47 4.69
CA ALA A 331 13.89 -2.83 4.22
C ALA A 331 14.88 -3.22 3.11
N VAL A 332 15.05 -2.34 2.11
CA VAL A 332 15.99 -2.57 1.00
C VAL A 332 17.43 -2.59 1.51
N LYS A 333 17.84 -1.60 2.30
CA LYS A 333 19.20 -1.52 2.85
C LYS A 333 19.54 -2.75 3.70
N ILE A 334 18.65 -3.14 4.61
CA ILE A 334 18.85 -4.30 5.49
C ILE A 334 18.98 -5.58 4.68
N ALA A 335 18.13 -5.77 3.66
CA ALA A 335 18.19 -6.96 2.81
C ALA A 335 19.53 -7.05 2.05
N VAL A 336 20.02 -5.93 1.50
CA VAL A 336 21.31 -5.87 0.80
C VAL A 336 22.48 -6.10 1.76
N ASP A 337 22.50 -5.40 2.90
CA ASP A 337 23.54 -5.54 3.91
C ASP A 337 23.61 -6.99 4.44
N MET A 338 22.47 -7.66 4.68
CA MET A 338 22.43 -9.04 5.15
C MET A 338 22.96 -10.06 4.12
N VAL A 339 22.83 -9.78 2.82
CA VAL A 339 23.46 -10.59 1.76
C VAL A 339 24.97 -10.37 1.76
N ALA A 340 25.43 -9.12 1.87
CA ALA A 340 26.85 -8.80 1.97
C ALA A 340 27.49 -9.44 3.22
N GLU A 341 26.77 -9.50 4.33
CA GLU A 341 27.13 -10.18 5.58
C GLU A 341 27.03 -11.71 5.50
N LYS A 342 26.55 -12.27 4.37
CA LYS A 342 26.30 -13.71 4.16
C LYS A 342 25.32 -14.33 5.17
N LEU A 343 24.45 -13.51 5.76
CA LEU A 343 23.41 -13.96 6.67
C LEU A 343 22.24 -14.59 5.92
N ILE A 344 21.90 -14.02 4.75
CA ILE A 344 20.85 -14.50 3.85
C ILE A 344 21.40 -14.58 2.41
N ASN A 345 20.73 -15.36 1.56
CA ASN A 345 21.02 -15.38 0.13
C ASN A 345 20.17 -14.33 -0.62
N LYS A 346 20.48 -14.12 -1.91
CA LYS A 346 19.77 -13.13 -2.75
C LYS A 346 18.28 -13.41 -2.89
N GLU A 347 17.88 -14.68 -3.02
CA GLU A 347 16.47 -15.06 -3.17
C GLU A 347 15.67 -14.76 -1.88
N GLU A 348 16.26 -15.02 -0.72
CA GLU A 348 15.68 -14.69 0.58
C GLU A 348 15.60 -13.17 0.80
N ALA A 349 16.60 -12.41 0.35
CA ALA A 349 16.57 -10.94 0.38
C ALA A 349 15.41 -10.37 -0.45
N LEU A 350 15.21 -10.89 -1.67
CA LEU A 350 14.10 -10.50 -2.53
C LEU A 350 12.74 -10.78 -1.88
N LEU A 351 12.56 -11.92 -1.23
CA LEU A 351 11.30 -12.27 -0.55
C LEU A 351 10.99 -11.42 0.70
N ARG A 352 11.98 -10.72 1.25
CA ARG A 352 11.83 -9.90 2.48
C ARG A 352 11.46 -8.46 2.21
N VAL A 353 11.59 -8.00 0.97
CA VAL A 353 11.18 -6.65 0.56
C VAL A 353 9.77 -6.75 -0.02
N GLU A 354 8.81 -6.06 0.58
CA GLU A 354 7.46 -6.00 0.02
C GLU A 354 7.46 -5.15 -1.26
N PRO A 355 6.90 -5.62 -2.39
CA PRO A 355 6.92 -4.85 -3.64
C PRO A 355 6.28 -3.46 -3.53
N ALA A 356 5.18 -3.33 -2.78
CA ALA A 356 4.51 -2.04 -2.54
C ALA A 356 5.42 -1.03 -1.79
N SER A 357 6.40 -1.51 -1.03
CA SER A 357 7.38 -0.62 -0.39
C SER A 357 8.29 0.06 -1.41
N LEU A 358 8.60 -0.59 -2.55
CA LEU A 358 9.42 0.04 -3.59
C LEU A 358 8.71 1.21 -4.26
N GLU A 359 7.39 1.13 -4.46
CA GLU A 359 6.62 2.24 -5.02
C GLU A 359 6.83 3.53 -4.20
N GLN A 360 6.77 3.43 -2.87
CA GLN A 360 7.03 4.57 -1.98
C GLN A 360 8.42 5.18 -2.16
N LEU A 361 9.41 4.42 -2.66
CA LEU A 361 10.77 4.91 -2.90
C LEU A 361 10.90 5.70 -4.20
N LEU A 362 9.94 5.55 -5.12
CA LEU A 362 9.99 6.08 -6.47
C LEU A 362 9.23 7.40 -6.62
N HIS A 363 8.50 7.81 -5.58
CA HIS A 363 7.79 9.08 -5.54
C HIS A 363 8.46 10.07 -4.58
N PRO A 364 8.35 11.39 -4.86
CA PRO A 364 8.80 12.42 -3.93
C PRO A 364 8.07 12.31 -2.59
N ARG A 365 8.75 12.57 -1.47
CA ARG A 365 8.19 12.42 -0.12
C ARG A 365 8.38 13.67 0.71
N LEU A 366 7.46 13.93 1.63
CA LEU A 366 7.60 15.03 2.59
C LEU A 366 8.76 14.73 3.55
N ASP A 367 9.55 15.75 3.86
CA ASP A 367 10.54 15.68 4.93
C ASP A 367 9.82 15.31 6.26
N PRO A 368 10.16 14.17 6.89
CA PRO A 368 9.54 13.77 8.15
C PRO A 368 9.85 14.72 9.31
N ALA A 369 10.92 15.53 9.24
CA ALA A 369 11.27 16.50 10.26
C ALA A 369 10.51 17.85 10.12
N ALA A 370 9.87 18.09 8.97
CA ALA A 370 9.18 19.35 8.73
C ALA A 370 7.81 19.41 9.42
N PRO A 371 7.43 20.55 10.06
CA PRO A 371 6.14 20.71 10.71
C PRO A 371 5.01 20.71 9.68
N ARG A 372 3.90 20.03 10.01
CA ARG A 372 2.76 19.82 9.10
C ARG A 372 1.51 20.46 9.67
N ARG A 373 0.85 21.31 8.89
CA ARG A 373 -0.48 21.86 9.21
C ARG A 373 -1.51 21.30 8.24
N VAL A 374 -2.06 20.13 8.58
CA VAL A 374 -3.10 19.46 7.80
C VAL A 374 -4.42 20.22 7.92
N VAL A 375 -5.04 20.56 6.79
CA VAL A 375 -6.31 21.30 6.71
C VAL A 375 -7.44 20.52 6.06
N GLY A 376 -7.11 19.42 5.37
CA GLY A 376 -8.09 18.54 4.76
C GLY A 376 -7.50 17.18 4.45
N LYS A 377 -8.39 16.25 4.11
CA LYS A 377 -8.02 14.90 3.69
C LYS A 377 -8.96 14.44 2.57
N GLY A 378 -8.41 13.78 1.56
CA GLY A 378 -9.14 13.09 0.50
C GLY A 378 -8.63 11.67 0.34
N LEU A 379 -8.94 11.06 -0.81
CA LEU A 379 -8.45 9.76 -1.21
C LEU A 379 -7.04 9.90 -1.79
N ALA A 380 -6.14 9.02 -1.34
CA ALA A 380 -4.75 8.92 -1.78
C ALA A 380 -4.65 8.31 -3.20
N ALA A 381 -4.95 9.11 -4.22
CA ALA A 381 -5.21 8.65 -5.59
C ALA A 381 -3.96 8.20 -6.34
N SER A 382 -2.89 8.98 -6.19
CA SER A 382 -1.60 8.74 -6.79
C SER A 382 -0.50 9.12 -5.78
N PRO A 383 0.40 8.19 -5.43
CA PRO A 383 1.37 8.36 -4.37
C PRO A 383 2.39 9.49 -4.64
N GLY A 384 2.98 10.00 -3.55
CA GLY A 384 4.00 11.04 -3.57
C GLY A 384 3.56 12.36 -2.93
N ALA A 385 4.48 13.30 -2.84
CA ALA A 385 4.26 14.61 -2.23
C ALA A 385 4.59 15.75 -3.20
N ALA A 386 3.74 16.78 -3.23
CA ALA A 386 3.94 17.94 -4.08
C ALA A 386 3.61 19.23 -3.33
N SER A 387 4.52 20.20 -3.41
CA SER A 387 4.30 21.57 -2.95
C SER A 387 4.31 22.52 -4.14
N GLY A 388 3.36 23.46 -4.15
CA GLY A 388 3.23 24.42 -5.23
C GLY A 388 2.14 25.45 -4.99
N VAL A 389 2.10 26.45 -5.87
CA VAL A 389 1.07 27.49 -5.82
C VAL A 389 -0.24 26.94 -6.36
N VAL A 390 -1.35 27.29 -5.71
CA VAL A 390 -2.69 26.86 -6.09
C VAL A 390 -3.13 27.56 -7.37
N VAL A 391 -3.64 26.77 -8.33
CA VAL A 391 -4.24 27.26 -9.57
C VAL A 391 -5.52 26.48 -9.85
N PHE A 392 -6.56 27.16 -10.33
CA PHE A 392 -7.91 26.59 -10.51
C PHE A 392 -8.28 26.30 -11.98
N ASP A 393 -7.39 26.64 -12.90
CA ASP A 393 -7.57 26.59 -14.35
C ASP A 393 -6.37 25.90 -15.02
N ALA A 394 -6.63 25.05 -16.02
CA ALA A 394 -5.62 24.22 -16.65
C ALA A 394 -4.67 25.02 -17.56
N ASP A 395 -5.18 26.00 -18.31
CA ASP A 395 -4.38 26.88 -19.17
C ASP A 395 -3.47 27.79 -18.32
N GLU A 396 -4.03 28.31 -17.22
CA GLU A 396 -3.27 29.13 -16.29
C GLU A 396 -2.20 28.30 -15.55
N ALA A 397 -2.46 27.03 -15.27
CA ALA A 397 -1.47 26.12 -14.69
C ALA A 397 -0.26 25.94 -15.62
N VAL A 398 -0.45 25.78 -16.93
CA VAL A 398 0.64 25.70 -17.91
C VAL A 398 1.49 26.97 -17.92
N LYS A 399 0.84 28.16 -17.93
CA LYS A 399 1.53 29.45 -17.94
C LYS A 399 2.39 29.65 -16.68
N ILE A 400 1.86 29.31 -15.52
CA ILE A 400 2.55 29.49 -14.23
C ILE A 400 3.64 28.43 -14.05
N ALA A 401 3.41 27.19 -14.50
CA ALA A 401 4.36 26.08 -14.40
C ALA A 401 5.71 26.36 -15.07
N ALA A 402 5.75 27.28 -16.05
CA ALA A 402 7.00 27.72 -16.68
C ALA A 402 7.97 28.42 -15.70
N THR A 403 7.48 28.95 -14.58
CA THR A 403 8.29 29.71 -13.61
C THR A 403 8.18 29.24 -12.16
N ARG A 404 7.13 28.50 -11.79
CA ARG A 404 6.88 28.04 -10.41
C ARG A 404 6.24 26.64 -10.39
N LYS A 405 6.42 25.89 -9.31
CA LYS A 405 5.67 24.64 -9.09
C LYS A 405 4.20 24.95 -8.80
N VAL A 406 3.28 24.20 -9.42
CA VAL A 406 1.83 24.44 -9.36
C VAL A 406 1.09 23.23 -8.78
N ILE A 407 0.06 23.47 -7.97
CA ILE A 407 -0.95 22.46 -7.62
C ILE A 407 -2.25 22.83 -8.33
N LEU A 408 -2.72 21.95 -9.22
CA LEU A 408 -3.99 22.14 -9.93
C LEU A 408 -5.14 21.69 -9.02
N VAL A 409 -6.04 22.62 -8.71
CA VAL A 409 -7.19 22.41 -7.83
C VAL A 409 -8.48 22.53 -8.63
N ARG A 410 -9.24 21.44 -8.74
CA ARG A 410 -10.45 21.38 -9.58
C ARG A 410 -11.59 20.65 -8.84
N PRO A 411 -12.87 20.98 -9.05
CA PRO A 411 -13.96 20.15 -8.53
C PRO A 411 -13.83 18.69 -9.02
N GLU A 412 -13.59 18.55 -10.31
CA GLU A 412 -13.25 17.33 -11.04
C GLU A 412 -12.41 17.72 -12.26
N THR A 413 -11.62 16.80 -12.81
CA THR A 413 -10.87 17.03 -14.05
C THR A 413 -11.52 16.33 -15.22
N ASN A 414 -11.43 16.92 -16.41
CA ASN A 414 -11.87 16.30 -17.67
C ASN A 414 -10.68 16.15 -18.66
N PRO A 415 -10.88 15.51 -19.82
CA PRO A 415 -9.83 15.36 -20.84
C PRO A 415 -9.23 16.69 -21.33
N ASP A 416 -10.02 17.77 -21.38
CA ASP A 416 -9.52 19.09 -21.77
C ASP A 416 -8.45 19.61 -20.77
N ASP A 417 -8.55 19.25 -19.49
CA ASP A 417 -7.60 19.67 -18.45
C ASP A 417 -6.21 18.99 -18.56
N ILE A 418 -5.99 18.06 -19.51
CA ILE A 418 -4.79 17.20 -19.56
C ILE A 418 -3.48 17.99 -19.62
N HIS A 419 -3.45 19.11 -20.35
CA HIS A 419 -2.28 19.97 -20.46
C HIS A 419 -1.93 20.61 -19.10
N GLY A 420 -2.94 21.02 -18.32
CA GLY A 420 -2.78 21.50 -16.95
C GLY A 420 -2.31 20.41 -16.00
N LEU A 421 -2.86 19.19 -16.11
CA LEU A 421 -2.41 18.00 -15.36
C LEU A 421 -0.93 17.69 -15.65
N VAL A 422 -0.49 17.79 -16.91
CA VAL A 422 0.90 17.60 -17.34
C VAL A 422 1.83 18.71 -16.85
N ALA A 423 1.33 19.93 -16.67
CA ALA A 423 2.12 21.05 -16.14
C ALA A 423 2.21 21.06 -14.60
N ALA A 424 1.17 20.61 -13.89
CA ALA A 424 1.10 20.69 -12.44
C ALA A 424 2.08 19.75 -11.73
N GLY A 425 2.64 20.16 -10.60
CA GLY A 425 3.43 19.30 -9.71
C GLY A 425 2.58 18.30 -8.92
N GLY A 426 1.29 18.57 -8.76
CA GLY A 426 0.31 17.68 -8.13
C GLY A 426 -1.12 18.15 -8.36
N VAL A 427 -2.08 17.28 -8.07
CA VAL A 427 -3.51 17.50 -8.37
C VAL A 427 -4.36 17.30 -7.12
N LEU A 428 -5.29 18.23 -6.88
CA LEU A 428 -6.28 18.14 -5.82
C LEU A 428 -7.68 18.26 -6.43
N THR A 429 -8.55 17.27 -6.16
CA THR A 429 -9.97 17.38 -6.52
C THR A 429 -10.90 17.19 -5.33
N SER A 430 -12.00 17.96 -5.31
CA SER A 430 -13.03 17.81 -4.27
C SER A 430 -13.96 16.63 -4.53
N ARG A 431 -14.12 16.21 -5.80
CA ARG A 431 -14.88 15.05 -6.24
C ARG A 431 -13.98 14.08 -7.01
N GLY A 432 -14.48 12.86 -7.22
CA GLY A 432 -13.78 11.81 -7.96
C GLY A 432 -13.12 10.77 -7.05
N GLY A 433 -13.15 9.50 -7.48
CA GLY A 433 -12.55 8.38 -6.76
C GLY A 433 -11.11 8.06 -7.20
N MET A 434 -10.55 6.97 -6.68
CA MET A 434 -9.22 6.41 -6.99
C MET A 434 -8.97 6.10 -8.49
N THR A 435 -10.00 6.22 -9.32
CA THR A 435 -10.04 5.93 -10.75
C THR A 435 -10.70 7.03 -11.56
N SER A 436 -10.99 8.18 -10.92
CA SER A 436 -11.35 9.39 -11.65
C SER A 436 -10.28 9.73 -12.69
N HIS A 437 -10.66 10.51 -13.71
CA HIS A 437 -9.74 11.01 -14.73
C HIS A 437 -8.45 11.57 -14.11
N ALA A 438 -8.57 12.41 -13.07
CA ALA A 438 -7.44 12.94 -12.30
C ALA A 438 -6.55 11.83 -11.73
N ALA A 439 -7.14 10.82 -11.09
CA ALA A 439 -6.42 9.73 -10.45
C ALA A 439 -5.66 8.85 -11.46
N ILE A 440 -6.31 8.48 -12.58
CA ILE A 440 -5.71 7.64 -13.61
C ILE A 440 -4.55 8.38 -14.28
N VAL A 441 -4.78 9.61 -14.71
CA VAL A 441 -3.78 10.42 -15.41
C VAL A 441 -2.60 10.74 -14.47
N ALA A 442 -2.87 11.16 -13.24
CA ALA A 442 -1.81 11.46 -12.27
C ALA A 442 -0.99 10.22 -11.93
N ARG A 443 -1.62 9.05 -11.75
CA ARG A 443 -0.91 7.79 -11.48
C ARG A 443 -0.06 7.35 -12.66
N GLY A 444 -0.58 7.47 -13.89
CA GLY A 444 0.18 7.20 -15.11
C GLY A 444 1.45 8.04 -15.21
N MET A 445 1.34 9.32 -14.82
CA MET A 445 2.45 10.28 -14.82
C MET A 445 3.31 10.25 -13.55
N GLY A 446 2.97 9.43 -12.55
CA GLY A 446 3.64 9.40 -11.25
C GLY A 446 3.54 10.70 -10.44
N LYS A 447 2.50 11.50 -10.70
CA LYS A 447 2.25 12.78 -10.02
C LYS A 447 1.40 12.57 -8.77
N PRO A 448 1.74 13.23 -7.65
CA PRO A 448 0.92 13.21 -6.45
C PRO A 448 -0.51 13.69 -6.72
N ALA A 449 -1.50 12.90 -6.32
CA ALA A 449 -2.89 13.29 -6.45
C ALA A 449 -3.73 12.91 -5.21
N VAL A 450 -4.49 13.89 -4.74
CA VAL A 450 -5.52 13.73 -3.70
C VAL A 450 -6.86 14.01 -4.34
N VAL A 451 -7.73 13.01 -4.43
CA VAL A 451 -9.03 13.12 -5.10
C VAL A 451 -10.18 12.89 -4.12
N GLY A 452 -11.38 13.37 -4.45
CA GLY A 452 -12.55 13.12 -3.60
C GLY A 452 -12.40 13.71 -2.20
N ALA A 453 -11.73 14.85 -2.08
CA ALA A 453 -11.61 15.56 -0.82
C ALA A 453 -12.93 16.28 -0.50
N GLU A 454 -13.95 15.54 -0.04
CA GLU A 454 -15.31 16.05 0.22
C GLU A 454 -15.34 17.24 1.20
N GLY A 455 -14.35 17.31 2.10
CA GLY A 455 -14.15 18.43 3.02
C GLY A 455 -13.60 19.72 2.38
N VAL A 456 -13.30 19.69 1.07
CA VAL A 456 -12.78 20.83 0.30
C VAL A 456 -13.88 21.39 -0.59
N ARG A 457 -14.28 22.63 -0.36
CA ARG A 457 -15.23 23.36 -1.23
C ARG A 457 -14.46 24.31 -2.13
N ILE A 458 -14.57 24.10 -3.44
CA ILE A 458 -13.85 24.89 -4.46
C ILE A 458 -14.82 25.89 -5.09
N ASP A 459 -14.43 27.15 -5.14
CA ASP A 459 -15.14 28.24 -5.78
C ASP A 459 -14.27 28.78 -6.93
N LEU A 460 -14.68 28.46 -8.16
CA LEU A 460 -13.94 28.82 -9.38
C LEU A 460 -14.08 30.30 -9.72
N GLU A 461 -15.21 30.95 -9.39
CA GLU A 461 -15.41 32.39 -9.65
C GLU A 461 -14.55 33.23 -8.71
N ALA A 462 -14.54 32.89 -7.42
CA ALA A 462 -13.72 33.56 -6.42
C ALA A 462 -12.25 33.10 -6.42
N LYS A 463 -11.89 32.11 -7.24
CA LYS A 463 -10.53 31.53 -7.36
C LYS A 463 -9.94 31.17 -5.99
N GLN A 464 -10.72 30.44 -5.20
CA GLN A 464 -10.36 30.00 -3.85
C GLN A 464 -10.98 28.65 -3.51
N PHE A 465 -10.41 27.95 -2.53
CA PHE A 465 -11.05 26.81 -1.89
C PHE A 465 -11.06 26.94 -0.37
N VAL A 466 -12.01 26.28 0.27
CA VAL A 466 -12.12 26.20 1.73
C VAL A 466 -11.97 24.75 2.17
N ALA A 467 -11.02 24.50 3.08
CA ALA A 467 -10.78 23.20 3.70
C ALA A 467 -10.77 23.36 5.23
N GLY A 468 -11.80 22.82 5.90
CA GLY A 468 -12.02 23.04 7.34
C GLY A 468 -12.24 24.53 7.66
N THR A 469 -11.35 25.12 8.46
CA THR A 469 -11.37 26.56 8.80
C THR A 469 -10.44 27.42 7.94
N ALA A 470 -9.68 26.82 7.02
CA ALA A 470 -8.73 27.53 6.17
C ALA A 470 -9.35 27.85 4.80
N ALA A 471 -9.24 29.10 4.37
CA ALA A 471 -9.54 29.53 3.00
C ALA A 471 -8.21 29.80 2.28
N VAL A 472 -8.03 29.19 1.11
CA VAL A 472 -6.81 29.26 0.31
C VAL A 472 -7.12 29.86 -1.05
N ARG A 473 -6.38 30.89 -1.45
CA ARG A 473 -6.58 31.62 -2.71
C ARG A 473 -5.60 31.21 -3.78
N GLN A 474 -5.92 31.53 -5.05
CA GLN A 474 -5.00 31.34 -6.16
C GLN A 474 -3.66 32.03 -5.90
N GLY A 475 -2.56 31.32 -6.18
CA GLY A 475 -1.19 31.80 -5.96
C GLY A 475 -0.64 31.51 -4.56
N GLU A 476 -1.47 31.10 -3.60
CA GLU A 476 -1.00 30.68 -2.28
C GLU A 476 -0.39 29.27 -2.33
N LEU A 477 0.56 29.00 -1.44
CA LEU A 477 1.28 27.74 -1.38
C LEU A 477 0.52 26.70 -0.56
N ILE A 478 0.36 25.52 -1.14
CA ILE A 478 -0.09 24.33 -0.42
C ILE A 478 0.84 23.17 -0.70
N THR A 479 0.73 22.16 0.14
CA THR A 479 1.37 20.86 -0.06
C THR A 479 0.32 19.76 0.02
N ILE A 480 0.40 18.80 -0.90
CA ILE A 480 -0.44 17.61 -0.89
C ILE A 480 0.43 16.37 -0.74
N ASP A 481 -0.08 15.38 -0.01
CA ASP A 481 0.51 14.04 0.10
C ASP A 481 -0.48 13.04 -0.50
N GLY A 482 -0.21 12.64 -1.73
CA GLY A 482 -1.00 11.66 -2.47
C GLY A 482 -0.83 10.22 -1.98
N SER A 483 0.07 9.95 -1.02
CA SER A 483 0.18 8.65 -0.35
C SER A 483 -0.72 8.53 0.89
N THR A 484 -0.93 9.63 1.62
CA THR A 484 -1.80 9.66 2.80
C THR A 484 -3.16 10.28 2.55
N GLY A 485 -3.31 11.01 1.44
CA GLY A 485 -4.49 11.80 1.10
C GLY A 485 -4.54 13.16 1.81
N GLU A 486 -3.46 13.58 2.48
CA GLU A 486 -3.46 14.80 3.31
C GLU A 486 -3.22 16.07 2.49
N ILE A 487 -3.89 17.16 2.89
CA ILE A 487 -3.76 18.50 2.31
C ILE A 487 -3.23 19.43 3.40
N MET A 488 -2.15 20.15 3.12
CA MET A 488 -1.39 20.92 4.11
C MET A 488 -1.17 22.36 3.63
N LEU A 489 -1.23 23.31 4.57
CA LEU A 489 -0.95 24.72 4.28
C LEU A 489 0.55 24.98 4.19
N GLY A 490 0.94 25.82 3.23
CA GLY A 490 2.31 26.25 3.02
C GLY A 490 3.13 25.23 2.22
N GLU A 491 4.39 25.60 2.00
CA GLU A 491 5.38 24.74 1.37
C GLU A 491 6.07 23.89 2.44
N ILE A 492 6.09 22.57 2.20
CA ILE A 492 6.82 21.62 3.03
C ILE A 492 7.94 21.04 2.15
N PRO A 493 9.18 20.98 2.65
CA PRO A 493 10.28 20.42 1.87
C PRO A 493 9.96 19.00 1.37
N VAL A 494 10.12 18.81 0.07
CA VAL A 494 9.94 17.51 -0.60
C VAL A 494 11.32 16.93 -0.90
N ILE A 495 11.53 15.69 -0.49
CA ILE A 495 12.72 14.88 -0.79
C ILE A 495 12.45 14.15 -2.09
N GLU A 496 13.21 14.50 -3.13
CA GLU A 496 13.14 13.83 -4.44
C GLU A 496 13.65 12.39 -4.36
N PRO A 497 13.00 11.44 -5.07
CA PRO A 497 13.41 10.05 -5.05
C PRO A 497 14.72 9.89 -5.83
N THR A 498 15.70 9.23 -5.22
CA THR A 498 16.91 8.76 -5.91
C THR A 498 16.92 7.24 -5.84
N LEU A 499 17.13 6.59 -6.99
CA LEU A 499 17.46 5.17 -7.02
C LEU A 499 18.86 5.02 -6.41
N THR A 500 18.92 4.80 -5.10
CA THR A 500 20.18 4.54 -4.39
C THR A 500 20.80 3.24 -4.88
N GLY A 501 22.10 3.05 -4.63
CA GLY A 501 22.84 1.86 -5.07
C GLY A 501 22.23 0.55 -4.58
N GLU A 502 21.64 0.52 -3.38
CA GLU A 502 21.01 -0.66 -2.81
C GLU A 502 19.73 -1.06 -3.57
N ILE A 503 18.93 -0.09 -4.04
CA ILE A 503 17.73 -0.37 -4.84
C ILE A 503 18.13 -0.97 -6.18
N GLN A 504 19.12 -0.39 -6.85
CA GLN A 504 19.63 -0.91 -8.12
C GLN A 504 20.19 -2.32 -7.97
N GLU A 505 20.92 -2.58 -6.87
CA GLU A 505 21.45 -3.91 -6.60
C GLU A 505 20.34 -4.95 -6.34
N LEU A 506 19.33 -4.60 -5.54
CA LEU A 506 18.16 -5.46 -5.32
C LEU A 506 17.44 -5.78 -6.63
N LEU A 507 17.20 -4.77 -7.47
CA LEU A 507 16.51 -4.94 -8.76
C LEU A 507 17.34 -5.75 -9.76
N ARG A 508 18.67 -5.64 -9.72
CA ARG A 508 19.57 -6.51 -10.49
C ARG A 508 19.44 -7.97 -10.05
N TRP A 509 19.30 -8.25 -8.75
CA TRP A 509 19.03 -9.60 -8.28
C TRP A 509 17.63 -10.07 -8.70
N ALA A 510 16.64 -9.18 -8.71
CA ALA A 510 15.31 -9.49 -9.20
C ALA A 510 15.32 -9.90 -10.68
N ASP A 511 16.05 -9.16 -11.53
CA ASP A 511 16.20 -9.51 -12.95
C ASP A 511 16.89 -10.86 -13.17
N GLN A 512 17.86 -11.20 -12.32
CA GLN A 512 18.53 -12.51 -12.38
C GLN A 512 17.61 -13.67 -12.00
N ALA A 513 16.56 -13.40 -11.20
CA ALA A 513 15.66 -14.43 -10.68
C ALA A 513 14.36 -14.56 -11.48
N ARG A 514 13.83 -13.47 -12.06
CA ARG A 514 12.56 -13.47 -12.79
C ARG A 514 12.66 -14.17 -14.14
N VAL A 515 11.51 -14.64 -14.63
CA VAL A 515 11.34 -15.19 -15.99
C VAL A 515 10.44 -14.29 -16.83
N LEU A 516 9.36 -13.75 -16.23
CA LEU A 516 8.50 -12.77 -16.89
C LEU A 516 9.31 -11.54 -17.34
N GLY A 517 9.06 -11.13 -18.58
CA GLY A 517 9.44 -9.81 -19.06
C GLY A 517 8.66 -8.71 -18.34
N VAL A 518 9.28 -7.54 -18.18
CA VAL A 518 8.58 -6.36 -17.64
C VAL A 518 8.68 -5.23 -18.65
N ARG A 519 7.57 -4.95 -19.33
CA ARG A 519 7.41 -3.83 -20.26
C ARG A 519 6.69 -2.66 -19.56
N ALA A 520 6.57 -1.53 -20.24
CA ALA A 520 5.86 -0.36 -19.73
C ALA A 520 4.67 0.06 -20.59
N ASN A 521 3.69 0.69 -19.95
CA ASN A 521 2.62 1.44 -20.60
C ASN A 521 3.09 2.89 -20.67
N ALA A 522 3.48 3.35 -21.85
CA ALA A 522 4.01 4.70 -22.04
C ALA A 522 3.64 5.20 -23.44
N ASP A 523 3.07 6.40 -23.47
CA ASP A 523 2.43 6.97 -24.65
C ASP A 523 3.28 8.10 -25.25
N TYR A 524 4.26 8.63 -24.50
CA TYR A 524 5.14 9.71 -24.92
C TYR A 524 6.63 9.34 -24.79
N PRO A 525 7.53 9.98 -25.57
CA PRO A 525 8.97 9.72 -25.50
C PRO A 525 9.56 9.87 -24.09
N ARG A 526 9.13 10.92 -23.35
CA ARG A 526 9.56 11.15 -21.96
C ARG A 526 9.20 9.99 -21.03
N ASP A 527 8.03 9.38 -21.21
CA ASP A 527 7.54 8.29 -20.38
C ASP A 527 8.26 6.99 -20.74
N ALA A 528 8.54 6.78 -22.03
CA ALA A 528 9.37 5.70 -22.53
C ALA A 528 10.80 5.77 -21.95
N ALA A 529 11.44 6.94 -22.01
CA ALA A 529 12.76 7.16 -21.43
C ALA A 529 12.77 6.83 -19.93
N LYS A 530 11.76 7.30 -19.19
CA LYS A 530 11.64 7.04 -17.75
C LYS A 530 11.39 5.56 -17.44
N ALA A 531 10.57 4.88 -18.23
CA ALA A 531 10.35 3.45 -18.11
C ALA A 531 11.64 2.65 -18.32
N ARG A 532 12.44 3.02 -19.33
CA ARG A 532 13.73 2.40 -19.63
C ARG A 532 14.74 2.63 -18.50
N GLU A 533 14.78 3.83 -17.92
CA GLU A 533 15.59 4.13 -16.72
C GLU A 533 15.25 3.19 -15.55
N PHE A 534 13.97 2.87 -15.38
CA PHE A 534 13.48 1.92 -14.38
C PHE A 534 13.65 0.44 -14.77
N GLY A 535 14.25 0.14 -15.91
CA GLY A 535 14.57 -1.20 -16.38
C GLY A 535 13.45 -1.90 -17.15
N ALA A 536 12.53 -1.14 -17.79
CA ALA A 536 11.56 -1.72 -18.70
C ALA A 536 12.26 -2.32 -19.94
N GLU A 537 11.78 -3.48 -20.38
CA GLU A 537 12.32 -4.26 -21.50
C GLU A 537 11.54 -4.01 -22.82
N GLY A 538 10.83 -2.89 -22.89
CA GLY A 538 10.02 -2.48 -24.03
C GLY A 538 8.73 -1.78 -23.59
N ILE A 539 7.89 -1.47 -24.56
CA ILE A 539 6.54 -0.93 -24.35
C ILE A 539 5.52 -2.04 -24.63
N GLY A 540 4.68 -2.34 -23.65
CA GLY A 540 3.60 -3.32 -23.79
C GLY A 540 2.24 -2.69 -24.13
N LEU A 541 2.15 -1.35 -24.01
CA LEU A 541 0.99 -0.56 -24.46
C LEU A 541 1.39 0.91 -24.67
N CYS A 542 1.37 1.37 -25.90
CA CYS A 542 1.34 2.78 -26.29
C CYS A 542 -0.06 3.11 -26.81
N ARG A 543 -0.78 3.98 -26.10
CA ARG A 543 -2.13 4.44 -26.43
C ARG A 543 -2.06 5.61 -27.40
N THR A 544 -2.73 5.48 -28.54
CA THR A 544 -2.68 6.51 -29.59
C THR A 544 -3.73 7.61 -29.39
N GLU A 545 -4.78 7.34 -28.64
CA GLU A 545 -5.83 8.30 -28.28
C GLU A 545 -5.29 9.54 -27.56
N HIS A 546 -4.33 9.37 -26.64
CA HIS A 546 -3.73 10.50 -25.92
C HIS A 546 -2.97 11.45 -26.86
N MET A 547 -2.38 10.91 -27.93
CA MET A 547 -1.70 11.70 -28.96
C MET A 547 -2.66 12.55 -29.78
N PHE A 548 -3.96 12.23 -29.82
CA PHE A 548 -4.97 13.02 -30.54
C PHE A 548 -5.64 14.08 -29.66
N MET A 549 -5.58 13.92 -28.35
CA MET A 549 -6.19 14.83 -27.36
C MET A 549 -5.35 16.08 -27.08
N GLU A 550 -4.15 16.20 -27.65
CA GLU A 550 -3.33 17.41 -27.47
C GLU A 550 -4.00 18.64 -28.10
N ALA A 551 -3.86 19.81 -27.46
CA ALA A 551 -4.58 21.03 -27.82
C ALA A 551 -4.43 21.46 -29.28
N GLU A 552 -3.27 21.21 -29.90
CA GLU A 552 -3.03 21.54 -31.32
C GLU A 552 -3.61 20.51 -32.30
N ARG A 553 -3.95 19.30 -31.83
CA ARG A 553 -4.34 18.14 -32.63
C ARG A 553 -5.83 17.83 -32.51
N LEU A 554 -6.42 18.10 -31.35
CA LEU A 554 -7.84 17.91 -31.09
C LEU A 554 -8.73 18.62 -32.12
N PRO A 555 -8.47 19.87 -32.55
CA PRO A 555 -9.27 20.52 -33.59
C PRO A 555 -9.19 19.79 -34.95
N ILE A 556 -8.04 19.19 -35.28
CA ILE A 556 -7.84 18.43 -36.52
C ILE A 556 -8.60 17.09 -36.44
N MET A 557 -8.58 16.44 -35.28
CA MET A 557 -9.38 15.25 -35.01
C MET A 557 -10.88 15.55 -35.11
N GLN A 558 -11.34 16.67 -34.58
CA GLN A 558 -12.72 17.12 -34.71
C GLN A 558 -13.10 17.38 -36.18
N GLN A 559 -12.22 18.00 -36.97
CA GLN A 559 -12.44 18.16 -38.42
C GLN A 559 -12.60 16.81 -39.13
N MET A 560 -11.80 15.80 -38.77
CA MET A 560 -11.95 14.44 -39.29
C MET A 560 -13.32 13.85 -38.93
N ILE A 561 -13.77 14.02 -37.69
CA ILE A 561 -15.06 13.50 -37.22
C ILE A 561 -16.25 14.17 -37.93
N MET A 562 -16.12 15.47 -38.24
CA MET A 562 -17.13 16.27 -38.94
C MET A 562 -17.18 16.02 -40.46
N ALA A 563 -16.17 15.38 -41.04
CA ALA A 563 -16.09 15.14 -42.48
C ALA A 563 -17.18 14.17 -42.98
N SER A 564 -17.81 14.52 -44.10
CA SER A 564 -18.98 13.81 -44.65
C SER A 564 -18.62 12.73 -45.67
N SER A 565 -17.38 12.74 -46.17
CA SER A 565 -16.87 11.76 -47.14
C SER A 565 -15.51 11.20 -46.74
N GLU A 566 -15.16 10.03 -47.28
CA GLU A 566 -13.82 9.44 -47.09
C GLU A 566 -12.71 10.37 -47.59
N ALA A 567 -12.92 11.06 -48.72
CA ALA A 567 -11.93 11.99 -49.27
C ALA A 567 -11.64 13.17 -48.32
N GLU A 568 -12.69 13.73 -47.70
CA GLU A 568 -12.54 14.77 -46.68
C GLU A 568 -11.86 14.24 -45.41
N ARG A 569 -12.24 13.02 -44.95
CA ARG A 569 -11.57 12.39 -43.80
C ARG A 569 -10.09 12.17 -44.04
N ARG A 570 -9.69 11.64 -45.21
CA ARG A 570 -8.28 11.46 -45.58
C ARG A 570 -7.52 12.79 -45.61
N LYS A 571 -8.16 13.87 -46.08
CA LYS A 571 -7.55 15.21 -46.05
C LYS A 571 -7.33 15.71 -44.61
N ALA A 572 -8.29 15.49 -43.71
CA ALA A 572 -8.16 15.84 -42.29
C ALA A 572 -7.15 14.95 -41.54
N LEU A 573 -6.97 13.70 -41.97
CA LEU A 573 -5.99 12.76 -41.39
C LEU A 573 -4.54 13.07 -41.78
N ALA A 574 -4.29 13.74 -42.90
CA ALA A 574 -2.93 13.97 -43.40
C ALA A 574 -2.04 14.79 -42.43
N PRO A 575 -2.50 15.88 -41.79
CA PRO A 575 -1.73 16.55 -40.74
C PRO A 575 -1.49 15.66 -39.50
N LEU A 576 -2.49 14.86 -39.10
CA LEU A 576 -2.38 13.96 -37.94
C LEU A 576 -1.32 12.87 -38.13
N LEU A 577 -1.13 12.43 -39.38
CA LEU A 577 -0.06 11.49 -39.74
C LEU A 577 1.32 12.03 -39.37
N GLU A 578 1.59 13.29 -39.68
CA GLU A 578 2.90 13.91 -39.42
C GLU A 578 3.17 14.02 -37.92
N PHE A 579 2.17 14.44 -37.14
CA PHE A 579 2.26 14.48 -35.68
C PHE A 579 2.54 13.10 -35.07
N GLN A 580 1.75 12.08 -35.46
CA GLN A 580 1.96 10.73 -34.95
C GLN A 580 3.31 10.15 -35.37
N ARG A 581 3.77 10.42 -36.59
CA ARG A 581 5.08 9.94 -37.06
C ARG A 581 6.20 10.49 -36.17
N GLU A 582 6.16 11.77 -35.82
CA GLU A 582 7.18 12.36 -34.93
C GLU A 582 7.10 11.82 -33.50
N ASP A 583 5.90 11.59 -32.95
CA ASP A 583 5.75 10.98 -31.63
C ASP A 583 6.34 9.56 -31.60
N PHE A 584 5.96 8.71 -32.58
CA PHE A 584 6.47 7.35 -32.67
C PHE A 584 7.98 7.33 -32.89
N LYS A 585 8.52 8.26 -33.69
CA LYS A 585 9.95 8.43 -33.88
C LYS A 585 10.65 8.76 -32.55
N GLY A 586 10.06 9.63 -31.74
CA GLY A 586 10.54 9.89 -30.38
C GLY A 586 10.53 8.63 -29.51
N ILE A 587 9.42 7.91 -29.46
CA ILE A 587 9.25 6.70 -28.62
C ILE A 587 10.24 5.60 -29.04
N PHE A 588 10.35 5.30 -30.33
CA PHE A 588 11.28 4.31 -30.85
C PHE A 588 12.74 4.67 -30.59
N ARG A 589 13.10 5.96 -30.70
CA ARG A 589 14.45 6.45 -30.40
C ARG A 589 14.83 6.23 -28.93
N GLU A 590 13.88 6.41 -28.01
CA GLU A 590 14.10 6.15 -26.58
C GLU A 590 14.15 4.65 -26.26
N MET A 591 13.37 3.84 -26.97
CA MET A 591 13.27 2.41 -26.71
C MET A 591 14.39 1.58 -27.32
N ARG A 592 15.02 1.99 -28.44
CA ARG A 592 16.14 1.34 -29.16
C ARG A 592 16.26 -0.17 -29.03
N ASP A 593 16.09 -0.90 -30.12
CA ASP A 593 16.24 -2.37 -30.17
C ASP A 593 15.27 -3.15 -29.24
N LEU A 594 14.42 -2.45 -28.47
CA LEU A 594 13.37 -3.03 -27.65
C LEU A 594 12.01 -2.98 -28.36
N PRO A 595 11.12 -3.97 -28.12
CA PRO A 595 9.80 -4.02 -28.71
C PRO A 595 8.90 -2.90 -28.21
N VAL A 596 8.06 -2.35 -29.10
CA VAL A 596 7.09 -1.30 -28.78
C VAL A 596 5.73 -1.67 -29.34
N ILE A 597 4.81 -2.05 -28.45
CA ILE A 597 3.42 -2.33 -28.78
C ILE A 597 2.63 -1.03 -28.86
N ILE A 598 2.09 -0.74 -30.03
CA ILE A 598 1.26 0.43 -30.32
C ILE A 598 -0.16 -0.04 -30.56
N ARG A 599 -1.09 0.43 -29.73
CA ARG A 599 -2.51 0.15 -29.86
C ARG A 599 -3.14 1.16 -30.81
N LEU A 600 -3.84 0.66 -31.83
CA LEU A 600 -4.62 1.52 -32.73
C LEU A 600 -5.77 2.20 -31.97
N LEU A 601 -6.39 3.19 -32.60
CA LEU A 601 -7.42 4.03 -31.97
C LEU A 601 -8.53 3.16 -31.35
N ASP A 602 -8.73 3.36 -30.05
CA ASP A 602 -9.66 2.57 -29.25
C ASP A 602 -10.97 3.29 -28.87
N PRO A 603 -10.98 4.57 -28.41
CA PRO A 603 -12.21 5.19 -27.92
C PRO A 603 -13.21 5.50 -29.06
N PRO A 604 -14.51 5.59 -28.74
CA PRO A 604 -15.53 6.05 -29.67
C PRO A 604 -15.33 7.52 -30.02
N LEU A 605 -15.75 7.92 -31.22
CA LEU A 605 -15.47 9.26 -31.76
C LEU A 605 -16.09 10.40 -30.94
N HIS A 606 -17.18 10.16 -30.21
CA HIS A 606 -17.82 11.19 -29.39
C HIS A 606 -16.94 11.65 -28.21
N GLU A 607 -15.95 10.87 -27.78
CA GLU A 607 -15.02 11.29 -26.71
C GLU A 607 -14.11 12.46 -27.14
N PHE A 608 -13.93 12.70 -28.44
CA PHE A 608 -13.16 13.84 -28.96
C PHE A 608 -14.02 15.08 -29.22
N LEU A 609 -15.32 14.99 -29.00
CA LEU A 609 -16.27 16.08 -29.20
C LEU A 609 -16.69 16.68 -27.85
N PRO A 610 -17.09 17.97 -27.82
CA PRO A 610 -17.62 18.57 -26.60
C PRO A 610 -18.88 17.85 -26.10
N ARG A 611 -19.15 17.93 -24.79
CA ARG A 611 -20.30 17.24 -24.19
C ARG A 611 -21.60 17.75 -24.81
N MET A 612 -22.52 16.82 -25.06
CA MET A 612 -23.83 17.13 -25.65
C MET A 612 -24.60 18.17 -24.83
N GLU A 613 -24.55 18.07 -23.51
CA GLU A 613 -25.22 18.99 -22.57
C GLU A 613 -24.69 20.42 -22.71
N ASP A 614 -23.37 20.58 -22.79
CA ASP A 614 -22.72 21.88 -22.90
C ASP A 614 -23.04 22.53 -24.24
N LEU A 615 -23.00 21.74 -25.33
CA LEU A 615 -23.39 22.19 -26.66
C LEU A 615 -24.87 22.58 -26.75
N LEU A 616 -25.76 21.84 -26.07
CA LEU A 616 -27.18 22.19 -26.01
C LEU A 616 -27.41 23.55 -25.35
N VAL A 617 -26.70 23.82 -24.25
CA VAL A 617 -26.73 25.12 -23.57
C VAL A 617 -26.17 26.20 -24.48
N GLU A 618 -24.98 26.00 -25.06
CA GLU A 618 -24.32 26.98 -25.94
C GLU A 618 -25.19 27.33 -27.16
N VAL A 619 -25.74 26.33 -27.86
CA VAL A 619 -26.65 26.54 -28.99
C VAL A 619 -27.90 27.30 -28.57
N THR A 620 -28.46 26.99 -27.40
CA THR A 620 -29.65 27.68 -26.88
C THR A 620 -29.34 29.14 -26.56
N GLU A 621 -28.20 29.43 -25.93
CA GLU A 621 -27.77 30.80 -25.66
C GLU A 621 -27.51 31.60 -26.93
N LEU A 622 -26.83 31.01 -27.93
CA LEU A 622 -26.57 31.65 -29.22
C LEU A 622 -27.88 31.98 -29.96
N ARG A 623 -28.87 31.07 -29.91
CA ARG A 623 -30.22 31.34 -30.45
C ARG A 623 -30.90 32.52 -29.75
N LEU A 624 -30.78 32.62 -28.44
CA LEU A 624 -31.37 33.72 -27.65
C LEU A 624 -30.65 35.06 -27.91
N ARG A 625 -29.34 35.05 -28.12
CA ARG A 625 -28.53 36.25 -28.41
C ARG A 625 -28.61 36.74 -29.86
N GLY A 626 -29.17 35.93 -30.77
CA GLY A 626 -29.28 36.27 -32.19
C GLY A 626 -27.95 36.25 -32.96
N ASP A 627 -26.91 35.59 -32.42
CA ASP A 627 -25.63 35.44 -33.11
C ASP A 627 -25.73 34.35 -34.18
N THR A 628 -26.00 34.77 -35.43
CA THR A 628 -26.19 33.86 -36.55
C THR A 628 -24.90 33.28 -37.13
N GLY A 629 -23.73 33.84 -36.77
CA GLY A 629 -22.43 33.44 -37.32
C GLY A 629 -21.96 32.10 -36.74
N HIS A 630 -21.84 32.03 -35.41
CA HIS A 630 -21.38 30.82 -34.70
C HIS A 630 -22.48 29.76 -34.55
N LEU A 631 -23.75 30.17 -34.63
CA LEU A 631 -24.88 29.28 -34.41
C LEU A 631 -24.91 28.11 -35.39
N ARG A 632 -24.64 28.34 -36.68
CA ARG A 632 -24.68 27.26 -37.69
C ARG A 632 -23.62 26.19 -37.44
N GLU A 633 -22.41 26.61 -37.05
CA GLU A 633 -21.31 25.70 -36.75
C GLU A 633 -21.61 24.87 -35.50
N ARG A 634 -22.06 25.51 -34.42
CA ARG A 634 -22.44 24.82 -33.18
C ARG A 634 -23.64 23.90 -33.37
N GLU A 635 -24.62 24.27 -34.19
CA GLU A 635 -25.75 23.39 -34.54
C GLU A 635 -25.33 22.17 -35.37
N ALA A 636 -24.35 22.31 -36.27
CA ALA A 636 -23.80 21.18 -37.01
C ALA A 636 -23.04 20.24 -36.07
N LEU A 637 -22.22 20.81 -35.18
CA LEU A 637 -21.47 20.05 -34.17
C LEU A 637 -22.41 19.30 -33.21
N LEU A 638 -23.47 19.97 -32.72
CA LEU A 638 -24.48 19.34 -31.86
C LEU A 638 -25.18 18.18 -32.57
N ARG A 639 -25.57 18.35 -33.85
CA ARG A 639 -26.14 17.25 -34.64
C ARG A 639 -25.17 16.08 -34.74
N ARG A 640 -23.89 16.35 -35.00
CA ARG A 640 -22.88 15.29 -35.09
C ARG A 640 -22.67 14.56 -33.77
N VAL A 641 -22.65 15.29 -32.66
CA VAL A 641 -22.58 14.69 -31.31
C VAL A 641 -23.80 13.81 -31.05
N GLN A 642 -24.99 14.25 -31.45
CA GLN A 642 -26.21 13.44 -31.32
C GLN A 642 -26.18 12.16 -32.18
N GLU A 643 -25.63 12.23 -33.39
CA GLU A 643 -25.46 11.06 -34.27
C GLU A 643 -24.49 10.03 -33.71
N LEU A 644 -23.43 10.49 -33.05
CA LEU A 644 -22.38 9.64 -32.48
C LEU A 644 -22.65 9.26 -31.01
N HIS A 645 -23.74 9.74 -30.43
CA HIS A 645 -24.11 9.47 -29.05
C HIS A 645 -24.52 8.00 -28.89
N GLU A 646 -23.99 7.36 -27.87
CA GLU A 646 -24.29 5.98 -27.54
C GLU A 646 -24.73 5.85 -26.09
N PHE A 647 -25.70 4.97 -25.83
CA PHE A 647 -26.16 4.71 -24.46
C PHE A 647 -25.07 4.07 -23.58
N ASN A 648 -24.22 3.23 -24.16
CA ASN A 648 -23.14 2.53 -23.45
C ASN A 648 -21.83 2.61 -24.28
N PRO A 649 -21.10 3.75 -24.23
CA PRO A 649 -19.89 3.97 -25.02
C PRO A 649 -18.83 2.87 -24.90
N MET A 650 -18.70 2.26 -23.71
CA MET A 650 -17.80 1.14 -23.43
C MET A 650 -17.97 -0.04 -24.42
N LEU A 651 -19.20 -0.31 -24.85
CA LEU A 651 -19.54 -1.47 -25.69
C LEU A 651 -19.94 -1.08 -27.12
N GLY A 652 -19.77 0.19 -27.49
CA GLY A 652 -20.29 0.77 -28.73
C GLY A 652 -19.37 0.67 -29.95
N LEU A 653 -19.47 1.67 -30.82
CA LEU A 653 -18.72 1.83 -32.06
C LEU A 653 -17.32 2.39 -31.79
N ARG A 654 -16.42 1.49 -31.43
CA ARG A 654 -15.05 1.81 -31.03
C ARG A 654 -14.07 0.68 -31.43
N GLY A 655 -12.78 0.87 -31.17
CA GLY A 655 -11.74 -0.13 -31.43
C GLY A 655 -11.75 -0.70 -32.86
N CYS A 656 -11.61 -2.02 -33.02
CA CYS A 656 -11.62 -2.65 -34.34
C CYS A 656 -12.89 -2.38 -35.17
N ARG A 657 -14.04 -2.15 -34.53
CA ARG A 657 -15.31 -1.89 -35.21
C ARG A 657 -15.27 -0.54 -35.93
N LEU A 658 -14.72 0.47 -35.25
CA LEU A 658 -14.48 1.78 -35.82
C LEU A 658 -13.49 1.69 -36.99
N GLY A 659 -12.41 0.93 -36.80
CA GLY A 659 -11.43 0.66 -37.84
C GLY A 659 -11.94 -0.11 -39.05
N ILE A 660 -12.99 -0.92 -38.91
CA ILE A 660 -13.67 -1.58 -40.04
C ILE A 660 -14.59 -0.60 -40.78
N LEU A 661 -15.26 0.30 -40.06
CA LEU A 661 -16.20 1.25 -40.64
C LEU A 661 -15.49 2.44 -41.31
N TYR A 662 -14.39 2.91 -40.74
CA TYR A 662 -13.56 4.00 -41.26
C TYR A 662 -12.11 3.52 -41.41
N PRO A 663 -11.85 2.69 -42.41
CA PRO A 663 -10.56 2.01 -42.57
C PRO A 663 -9.38 2.98 -42.67
N GLU A 664 -9.58 4.15 -43.26
CA GLU A 664 -8.59 5.21 -43.45
C GLU A 664 -7.93 5.70 -42.14
N ILE A 665 -8.60 5.57 -40.99
CA ILE A 665 -8.02 5.93 -39.68
C ILE A 665 -6.86 4.97 -39.35
N ASN A 666 -7.11 3.66 -39.41
CA ASN A 666 -6.10 2.65 -39.12
C ASN A 666 -4.97 2.66 -40.16
N GLU A 667 -5.28 2.92 -41.43
CA GLU A 667 -4.26 3.05 -42.49
C GLU A 667 -3.30 4.20 -42.20
N MET A 668 -3.82 5.34 -41.76
CA MET A 668 -3.02 6.49 -41.37
C MET A 668 -2.07 6.14 -40.22
N GLN A 669 -2.59 5.50 -39.17
CA GLN A 669 -1.78 5.13 -38.00
C GLN A 669 -0.66 4.14 -38.37
N VAL A 670 -0.98 3.07 -39.12
CA VAL A 670 0.03 2.08 -39.57
C VAL A 670 1.09 2.75 -40.45
N ARG A 671 0.70 3.69 -41.30
CA ARG A 671 1.65 4.46 -42.11
C ARG A 671 2.56 5.31 -41.24
N ALA A 672 2.03 6.05 -40.25
CA ALA A 672 2.82 6.84 -39.31
C ALA A 672 3.82 5.98 -38.54
N ILE A 673 3.38 4.83 -38.01
CA ILE A 673 4.21 3.88 -37.25
C ILE A 673 5.39 3.38 -38.10
N LEU A 674 5.11 2.88 -39.31
CA LEU A 674 6.14 2.28 -40.15
C LEU A 674 7.06 3.32 -40.77
N GLN A 675 6.56 4.50 -41.13
CA GLN A 675 7.41 5.59 -41.61
C GLN A 675 8.38 6.05 -40.52
N ALA A 676 7.92 6.20 -39.27
CA ALA A 676 8.79 6.55 -38.15
C ALA A 676 9.89 5.50 -37.94
N ALA A 677 9.54 4.21 -37.96
CA ALA A 677 10.50 3.11 -37.84
C ALA A 677 11.51 3.09 -39.01
N ILE A 678 11.04 3.30 -40.24
CA ILE A 678 11.88 3.36 -41.45
C ILE A 678 12.86 4.53 -41.39
N GLU A 679 12.38 5.73 -41.01
CA GLU A 679 13.23 6.92 -40.89
C GLU A 679 14.35 6.71 -39.88
N LEU A 680 14.04 6.19 -38.69
CA LEU A 680 15.07 5.90 -37.68
C LEU A 680 16.08 4.85 -38.16
N LYS A 681 15.60 3.80 -38.85
CA LYS A 681 16.48 2.77 -39.38
C LYS A 681 17.38 3.29 -40.48
N ARG A 682 16.85 4.14 -41.38
CA ARG A 682 17.58 4.72 -42.50
C ARG A 682 18.57 5.79 -42.05
N ASP A 683 18.10 6.72 -41.21
CA ASP A 683 18.78 7.98 -40.92
C ASP A 683 19.65 7.87 -39.65
N GLU A 684 19.21 7.09 -38.65
CA GLU A 684 19.91 6.93 -37.36
C GLU A 684 20.48 5.53 -37.12
N ARG A 685 20.20 4.56 -38.01
CA ARG A 685 20.63 3.15 -37.91
C ARG A 685 20.18 2.45 -36.62
N ILE A 686 19.06 2.88 -36.06
CA ILE A 686 18.45 2.26 -34.89
C ILE A 686 17.57 1.10 -35.38
N GLU A 687 17.73 -0.09 -34.82
CA GLU A 687 16.80 -1.19 -35.12
C GLU A 687 15.53 -0.97 -34.29
N VAL A 688 14.38 -1.00 -34.98
CA VAL A 688 13.07 -0.74 -34.40
C VAL A 688 12.21 -1.98 -34.58
N ILE A 689 11.51 -2.38 -33.52
CA ILE A 689 10.64 -3.56 -33.50
C ILE A 689 9.19 -3.10 -33.19
N PRO A 690 8.49 -2.51 -34.18
CA PRO A 690 7.10 -2.10 -34.02
C PRO A 690 6.15 -3.31 -33.94
N GLU A 691 5.30 -3.32 -32.92
CA GLU A 691 4.25 -4.30 -32.72
C GLU A 691 2.90 -3.60 -32.77
N ILE A 692 2.08 -3.87 -33.78
CA ILE A 692 0.82 -3.16 -34.03
C ILE A 692 -0.32 -3.98 -33.46
N MET A 693 -1.05 -3.41 -32.49
CA MET A 693 -2.10 -4.09 -31.75
C MET A 693 -3.49 -3.57 -32.11
N ILE A 694 -4.39 -4.49 -32.49
CA ILE A 694 -5.78 -4.19 -32.82
C ILE A 694 -6.65 -4.39 -31.56
N PRO A 695 -7.33 -3.33 -31.06
CA PRO A 695 -8.17 -3.39 -29.87
C PRO A 695 -9.56 -3.96 -30.14
N LEU A 696 -10.22 -4.39 -29.07
CA LEU A 696 -11.63 -4.78 -28.96
C LEU A 696 -12.10 -5.92 -29.89
N VAL A 697 -11.19 -6.78 -30.31
CA VAL A 697 -11.51 -7.95 -31.15
C VAL A 697 -12.34 -8.95 -30.34
N GLY A 698 -13.50 -9.36 -30.87
CA GLY A 698 -14.34 -10.41 -30.28
C GLY A 698 -14.52 -11.62 -31.19
N HIS A 699 -14.22 -11.50 -32.49
CA HIS A 699 -14.39 -12.53 -33.50
C HIS A 699 -13.16 -12.64 -34.42
N PRO A 700 -12.70 -13.86 -34.79
CA PRO A 700 -11.53 -14.03 -35.68
C PRO A 700 -11.68 -13.29 -37.02
N ASN A 701 -12.88 -13.28 -37.59
CA ASN A 701 -13.17 -12.51 -38.82
C ASN A 701 -13.00 -10.98 -38.68
N GLU A 702 -13.25 -10.39 -37.50
CA GLU A 702 -12.99 -8.96 -37.28
C GLU A 702 -11.49 -8.69 -37.42
N LEU A 703 -10.67 -9.52 -36.75
CA LEU A 703 -9.22 -9.46 -36.86
C LEU A 703 -8.75 -9.73 -38.29
N GLN A 704 -9.35 -10.71 -38.99
CA GLN A 704 -8.99 -11.04 -40.36
C GLN A 704 -9.15 -9.86 -41.30
N VAL A 705 -10.32 -9.20 -41.28
CA VAL A 705 -10.62 -8.06 -42.16
C VAL A 705 -9.63 -6.93 -41.94
N VAL A 706 -9.44 -6.53 -40.67
CA VAL A 706 -8.51 -5.44 -40.31
C VAL A 706 -7.06 -5.82 -40.66
N HIS A 707 -6.65 -7.05 -40.36
CA HIS A 707 -5.28 -7.52 -40.65
C HIS A 707 -4.96 -7.50 -42.14
N GLU A 708 -5.84 -8.02 -43.01
CA GLU A 708 -5.59 -8.08 -44.46
C GLU A 708 -5.46 -6.68 -45.07
N GLN A 709 -6.28 -5.74 -44.58
CA GLN A 709 -6.20 -4.35 -44.97
C GLN A 709 -4.88 -3.71 -44.52
N LEU A 710 -4.53 -3.83 -43.23
CA LEU A 710 -3.33 -3.20 -42.68
C LEU A 710 -2.04 -3.81 -43.21
N GLN A 711 -2.03 -5.12 -43.50
CA GLN A 711 -0.89 -5.79 -44.13
C GLN A 711 -0.62 -5.24 -45.53
N THR A 712 -1.68 -4.89 -46.28
CA THR A 712 -1.55 -4.27 -47.60
C THR A 712 -0.88 -2.90 -47.50
N ILE A 713 -1.30 -2.07 -46.54
CA ILE A 713 -0.70 -0.76 -46.29
C ILE A 713 0.75 -0.89 -45.82
N ALA A 714 1.04 -1.80 -44.90
CA ALA A 714 2.39 -2.02 -44.41
C ALA A 714 3.35 -2.43 -45.54
N ALA A 715 2.91 -3.34 -46.42
CA ALA A 715 3.68 -3.74 -47.60
C ALA A 715 3.88 -2.58 -48.59
N GLN A 716 2.88 -1.70 -48.75
CA GLN A 716 3.01 -0.50 -49.57
C GLN A 716 4.07 0.46 -49.01
N VAL A 717 4.01 0.81 -47.72
CA VAL A 717 4.93 1.75 -47.08
C VAL A 717 6.38 1.27 -47.16
N ILE A 718 6.61 -0.03 -46.92
CA ILE A 718 7.96 -0.62 -47.01
C ILE A 718 8.48 -0.60 -48.46
N ARG A 719 7.64 -0.91 -49.44
CA ARG A 719 8.01 -0.85 -50.86
C ARG A 719 8.33 0.58 -51.31
N GLU A 720 7.53 1.55 -50.89
CA GLU A 720 7.72 2.98 -51.21
C GLU A 720 9.05 3.50 -50.67
N ALA A 721 9.46 3.08 -49.46
CA ALA A 721 10.69 3.56 -48.85
C ALA A 721 11.94 2.76 -49.22
N GLY A 722 11.80 1.51 -49.69
CA GLY A 722 12.92 0.63 -50.03
C GLY A 722 13.76 0.16 -48.83
N VAL A 723 13.26 0.33 -47.59
CA VAL A 723 13.95 -0.04 -46.36
C VAL A 723 13.16 -1.14 -45.64
N PRO A 724 13.72 -2.34 -45.42
CA PRO A 724 13.02 -3.42 -44.74
C PRO A 724 12.93 -3.15 -43.23
N VAL A 725 11.71 -3.15 -42.70
CA VAL A 725 11.42 -3.09 -41.27
C VAL A 725 10.62 -4.33 -40.89
N ARG A 726 11.06 -5.02 -39.83
CA ARG A 726 10.31 -6.13 -39.25
C ARG A 726 9.23 -5.55 -38.35
N TYR A 727 7.99 -6.01 -38.51
CA TYR A 727 6.86 -5.61 -37.67
C TYR A 727 6.01 -6.85 -37.37
N MET A 728 5.15 -6.76 -36.35
CA MET A 728 4.19 -7.83 -36.01
C MET A 728 2.79 -7.25 -35.89
N PHE A 729 1.78 -8.04 -36.26
CA PHE A 729 0.39 -7.74 -35.94
C PHE A 729 -0.12 -8.64 -34.82
N GLY A 730 -0.71 -8.04 -33.80
CA GLY A 730 -1.32 -8.75 -32.68
C GLY A 730 -2.66 -8.14 -32.31
N THR A 731 -3.22 -8.63 -31.20
CA THR A 731 -4.54 -8.17 -30.76
C THR A 731 -4.64 -8.12 -29.25
N MET A 732 -5.51 -7.21 -28.81
CA MET A 732 -5.90 -7.11 -27.41
C MET A 732 -6.93 -8.18 -27.09
N ILE A 733 -6.69 -8.98 -26.05
CA ILE A 733 -7.65 -9.96 -25.53
C ILE A 733 -8.36 -9.33 -24.34
N GLU A 734 -9.48 -8.68 -24.64
CA GLU A 734 -10.22 -7.88 -23.67
C GLU A 734 -11.75 -8.07 -23.73
N ILE A 735 -12.21 -8.92 -24.65
CA ILE A 735 -13.59 -9.37 -24.74
C ILE A 735 -13.66 -10.84 -24.30
N PRO A 736 -14.64 -11.27 -23.48
CA PRO A 736 -14.73 -12.65 -23.00
C PRO A 736 -14.78 -13.65 -24.14
N ARG A 737 -15.49 -13.31 -25.24
CA ARG A 737 -15.53 -14.12 -26.45
C ARG A 737 -14.15 -14.37 -27.05
N ALA A 738 -13.26 -13.37 -27.04
CA ALA A 738 -11.90 -13.52 -27.55
C ALA A 738 -11.08 -14.55 -26.76
N CYS A 739 -11.29 -14.64 -25.44
CA CYS A 739 -10.68 -15.68 -24.61
C CYS A 739 -11.20 -17.08 -24.99
N LEU A 740 -12.50 -17.20 -25.27
CA LEU A 740 -13.16 -18.47 -25.59
C LEU A 740 -12.77 -19.04 -26.97
N VAL A 741 -12.43 -18.18 -27.93
CA VAL A 741 -12.02 -18.58 -29.30
C VAL A 741 -10.58 -18.15 -29.62
N ALA A 742 -9.74 -18.06 -28.59
CA ALA A 742 -8.37 -17.57 -28.70
C ALA A 742 -7.49 -18.41 -29.65
N ASP A 743 -7.78 -19.71 -29.77
CA ASP A 743 -7.17 -20.62 -30.73
C ASP A 743 -7.39 -20.18 -32.19
N GLN A 744 -8.59 -19.68 -32.52
CA GLN A 744 -8.93 -19.19 -33.85
C GLN A 744 -8.30 -17.81 -34.12
N ILE A 745 -8.31 -16.93 -33.11
CA ILE A 745 -7.69 -15.60 -33.21
C ILE A 745 -6.16 -15.72 -33.40
N ALA A 746 -5.51 -16.67 -32.72
CA ALA A 746 -4.07 -16.91 -32.80
C ALA A 746 -3.58 -17.41 -34.17
N GLN A 747 -4.48 -17.82 -35.08
CA GLN A 747 -4.12 -18.14 -36.46
C GLN A 747 -3.54 -16.92 -37.20
N ARG A 748 -4.04 -15.72 -36.88
CA ARG A 748 -3.58 -14.46 -37.48
C ARG A 748 -2.74 -13.62 -36.52
N ALA A 749 -3.13 -13.53 -35.24
CA ALA A 749 -2.39 -12.75 -34.26
C ALA A 749 -1.01 -13.39 -33.96
N GLU A 750 0.02 -12.56 -33.97
CA GLU A 750 1.41 -12.96 -33.64
C GLU A 750 1.73 -12.78 -32.16
N PHE A 751 0.95 -11.94 -31.46
CA PHE A 751 0.98 -11.77 -30.01
C PHE A 751 -0.41 -11.43 -29.46
N PHE A 752 -0.62 -11.71 -28.17
CA PHE A 752 -1.77 -11.30 -27.38
C PHE A 752 -1.36 -10.35 -26.27
N SER A 753 -2.17 -9.32 -26.03
CA SER A 753 -2.07 -8.49 -24.83
C SER A 753 -3.42 -8.47 -24.12
N PHE A 754 -3.47 -8.97 -22.88
CA PHE A 754 -4.71 -8.94 -22.10
C PHE A 754 -5.01 -7.50 -21.65
N GLY A 755 -6.09 -6.93 -22.19
CA GLY A 755 -6.69 -5.67 -21.74
C GLY A 755 -7.60 -5.94 -20.54
N THR A 756 -6.98 -6.20 -19.39
CA THR A 756 -7.72 -6.71 -18.21
C THR A 756 -8.71 -5.71 -17.60
N ASN A 757 -8.57 -4.41 -17.88
CA ASN A 757 -9.57 -3.43 -17.45
C ASN A 757 -10.92 -3.72 -18.11
N ASP A 758 -10.99 -3.72 -19.44
CA ASP A 758 -12.20 -4.02 -20.21
C ASP A 758 -12.67 -5.47 -20.05
N LEU A 759 -11.73 -6.40 -19.91
CA LEU A 759 -12.06 -7.80 -19.62
C LEU A 759 -12.76 -7.95 -18.26
N THR A 760 -12.27 -7.28 -17.21
CA THR A 760 -12.95 -7.25 -15.90
C THR A 760 -14.32 -6.59 -16.03
N GLN A 761 -14.44 -5.46 -16.74
CA GLN A 761 -15.71 -4.76 -16.92
C GLN A 761 -16.77 -5.67 -17.56
N THR A 762 -16.41 -6.38 -18.62
CA THR A 762 -17.33 -7.25 -19.35
C THR A 762 -17.67 -8.54 -18.62
N ILE A 763 -16.75 -9.12 -17.84
CA ILE A 763 -16.99 -10.34 -17.07
C ILE A 763 -17.86 -10.07 -15.84
N PHE A 764 -17.58 -8.98 -15.09
CA PHE A 764 -18.39 -8.61 -13.94
C PHE A 764 -19.71 -7.93 -14.33
N GLY A 765 -19.79 -7.39 -15.55
CA GLY A 765 -20.88 -6.49 -15.94
C GLY A 765 -20.80 -5.15 -15.21
N PHE A 766 -19.59 -4.71 -14.87
CA PHE A 766 -19.35 -3.47 -14.16
C PHE A 766 -18.81 -2.41 -15.12
N SER A 767 -19.53 -1.30 -15.26
CA SER A 767 -18.90 -0.05 -15.70
C SER A 767 -17.97 0.40 -14.59
N ARG A 768 -16.67 0.54 -14.88
CA ARG A 768 -15.65 0.85 -13.87
C ARG A 768 -15.99 2.14 -13.12
N ASP A 769 -16.30 3.19 -13.87
CA ASP A 769 -16.58 4.52 -13.33
C ASP A 769 -17.84 4.51 -12.46
N ASP A 770 -18.90 3.82 -12.91
CA ASP A 770 -20.14 3.70 -12.17
C ASP A 770 -20.01 2.83 -10.92
N ALA A 771 -19.33 1.68 -11.02
CA ALA A 771 -19.20 0.74 -9.93
C ALA A 771 -18.47 1.37 -8.75
N GLN A 772 -17.34 2.03 -9.03
CA GLN A 772 -16.53 2.70 -8.02
C GLN A 772 -17.25 3.90 -7.40
N GLY A 773 -17.99 4.68 -8.20
CA GLY A 773 -18.75 5.83 -7.70
C GLY A 773 -20.00 5.47 -6.90
N LYS A 774 -20.62 4.30 -7.13
CA LYS A 774 -21.97 3.99 -6.60
C LYS A 774 -22.01 2.90 -5.54
N PHE A 775 -21.38 1.74 -5.76
CA PHE A 775 -21.64 0.56 -4.90
C PHE A 775 -20.42 -0.27 -4.48
N LEU A 776 -19.26 -0.11 -5.14
CA LEU A 776 -18.11 -0.99 -4.90
C LEU A 776 -17.58 -0.89 -3.47
N HIS A 777 -17.61 0.30 -2.86
CA HIS A 777 -17.24 0.51 -1.46
C HIS A 777 -18.12 -0.33 -0.51
N VAL A 778 -19.43 -0.37 -0.74
CA VAL A 778 -20.37 -1.20 0.04
C VAL A 778 -20.05 -2.69 -0.11
N TYR A 779 -19.63 -3.13 -1.30
CA TYR A 779 -19.25 -4.53 -1.55
C TYR A 779 -18.01 -4.93 -0.74
N LEU A 780 -17.02 -4.04 -0.67
CA LEU A 780 -15.81 -4.25 0.12
C LEU A 780 -16.10 -4.22 1.63
N GLU A 781 -16.89 -3.24 2.10
CA GLU A 781 -17.28 -3.12 3.51
C GLU A 781 -18.09 -4.32 4.01
N LYS A 782 -18.99 -4.85 3.17
CA LYS A 782 -19.77 -6.05 3.48
C LYS A 782 -19.01 -7.36 3.24
N GLY A 783 -17.79 -7.30 2.70
CA GLY A 783 -16.99 -8.47 2.35
C GLY A 783 -17.57 -9.33 1.22
N ILE A 784 -18.44 -8.76 0.38
CA ILE A 784 -18.95 -9.43 -0.85
C ILE A 784 -17.79 -9.66 -1.81
N LEU A 785 -16.93 -8.64 -1.96
CA LEU A 785 -15.65 -8.74 -2.64
C LEU A 785 -14.53 -8.55 -1.62
N LYS A 786 -13.45 -9.31 -1.76
CA LYS A 786 -12.28 -9.20 -0.90
C LYS A 786 -11.42 -7.99 -1.25
N GLU A 787 -11.33 -7.68 -2.53
CA GLU A 787 -10.52 -6.62 -3.13
C GLU A 787 -11.29 -5.95 -4.27
N ASP A 788 -10.88 -4.74 -4.66
CA ASP A 788 -11.36 -4.07 -5.87
C ASP A 788 -10.83 -4.83 -7.11
N PRO A 789 -11.72 -5.40 -7.96
CA PRO A 789 -11.32 -6.22 -9.10
C PRO A 789 -10.66 -5.42 -10.23
N PHE A 790 -10.64 -4.08 -10.15
CA PHE A 790 -9.90 -3.20 -11.07
C PHE A 790 -8.51 -2.82 -10.56
N GLN A 791 -8.17 -3.21 -9.32
CA GLN A 791 -6.85 -3.01 -8.72
C GLN A 791 -6.09 -4.33 -8.62
N THR A 792 -6.77 -5.37 -8.13
CA THR A 792 -6.23 -6.72 -8.01
C THR A 792 -7.06 -7.65 -8.88
N LEU A 793 -6.37 -8.37 -9.77
CA LEU A 793 -7.01 -9.28 -10.72
C LEU A 793 -7.87 -10.32 -9.99
N ASP A 794 -9.13 -10.43 -10.39
CA ASP A 794 -9.99 -11.53 -9.97
C ASP A 794 -9.50 -12.86 -10.58
N GLN A 795 -8.74 -13.62 -9.79
CA GLN A 795 -8.19 -14.90 -10.22
C GLN A 795 -9.27 -15.99 -10.40
N GLY A 796 -10.43 -15.84 -9.76
CA GLY A 796 -11.50 -16.84 -9.74
C GLY A 796 -12.43 -16.79 -10.95
N GLY A 797 -12.60 -15.61 -11.56
CA GLY A 797 -13.38 -15.40 -12.78
C GLY A 797 -12.52 -14.91 -13.94
N VAL A 798 -12.05 -13.66 -13.88
CA VAL A 798 -11.25 -13.04 -14.96
C VAL A 798 -9.99 -13.84 -15.28
N GLY A 799 -9.28 -14.28 -14.24
CA GLY A 799 -8.09 -15.10 -14.35
C GLY A 799 -8.32 -16.44 -15.05
N GLN A 800 -9.48 -17.08 -14.89
CA GLN A 800 -9.79 -18.32 -15.58
C GLN A 800 -9.91 -18.12 -17.10
N LEU A 801 -10.52 -17.01 -17.53
CA LEU A 801 -10.61 -16.68 -18.95
C LEU A 801 -9.24 -16.28 -19.52
N MET A 802 -8.40 -15.59 -18.74
CA MET A 802 -7.02 -15.32 -19.15
C MET A 802 -6.22 -16.61 -19.33
N GLU A 803 -6.29 -17.53 -18.37
CA GLU A 803 -5.59 -18.82 -18.45
C GLU A 803 -6.05 -19.63 -19.67
N MET A 804 -7.37 -19.67 -19.91
CA MET A 804 -7.95 -20.34 -21.07
C MET A 804 -7.47 -19.71 -22.38
N GLY A 805 -7.55 -18.37 -22.50
CA GLY A 805 -7.14 -17.65 -23.70
C GLY A 805 -5.65 -17.84 -24.02
N ALA A 806 -4.79 -17.77 -23.00
CA ALA A 806 -3.36 -18.01 -23.16
C ALA A 806 -3.07 -19.44 -23.62
N LYS A 807 -3.70 -20.45 -23.00
CA LYS A 807 -3.54 -21.87 -23.37
C LYS A 807 -4.02 -22.16 -24.79
N LEU A 808 -5.22 -21.70 -25.14
CA LEU A 808 -5.80 -21.89 -26.47
C LEU A 808 -4.96 -21.20 -27.54
N GLY A 809 -4.55 -19.95 -27.33
CA GLY A 809 -3.70 -19.22 -28.27
C GLY A 809 -2.35 -19.91 -28.49
N LYS A 810 -1.66 -20.29 -27.41
CA LYS A 810 -0.38 -21.01 -27.49
C LYS A 810 -0.52 -22.42 -28.10
N SER A 811 -1.69 -23.05 -28.03
CA SER A 811 -1.94 -24.34 -28.68
C SER A 811 -1.96 -24.24 -30.22
N THR A 812 -2.49 -23.14 -30.76
CA THR A 812 -2.46 -22.86 -32.21
C THR A 812 -1.10 -22.33 -32.66
N ARG A 813 -0.49 -21.45 -31.87
CA ARG A 813 0.81 -20.83 -32.18
C ARG A 813 1.73 -20.99 -30.96
N PRO A 814 2.59 -22.05 -30.92
CA PRO A 814 3.44 -22.33 -29.76
C PRO A 814 4.42 -21.22 -29.36
N LYS A 815 4.77 -20.33 -30.31
CA LYS A 815 5.62 -19.15 -30.10
C LYS A 815 4.83 -17.84 -29.97
N LEU A 816 3.52 -17.92 -29.73
CA LEU A 816 2.67 -16.76 -29.49
C LEU A 816 3.16 -16.07 -28.21
N GLU A 817 3.55 -14.82 -28.34
CA GLU A 817 3.87 -14.00 -27.18
C GLU A 817 2.55 -13.54 -26.54
N VAL A 818 2.43 -13.72 -25.22
CA VAL A 818 1.22 -13.40 -24.46
C VAL A 818 1.60 -12.54 -23.28
N GLY A 819 1.11 -11.31 -23.24
CA GLY A 819 1.30 -10.42 -22.09
C GLY A 819 0.01 -9.85 -21.55
N ILE A 820 0.15 -8.96 -20.57
CA ILE A 820 -0.93 -8.19 -19.96
C ILE A 820 -0.54 -6.73 -19.93
N CYS A 821 -1.50 -5.85 -20.16
CA CYS A 821 -1.36 -4.40 -19.96
C CYS A 821 -2.48 -3.86 -19.07
N GLY A 822 -2.29 -2.65 -18.54
CA GLY A 822 -3.23 -2.00 -17.62
C GLY A 822 -2.75 -2.00 -16.16
N GLU A 823 -3.68 -1.73 -15.24
CA GLU A 823 -3.36 -1.52 -13.82
C GLU A 823 -2.88 -2.81 -13.13
N HIS A 824 -3.46 -3.95 -13.50
CA HIS A 824 -3.11 -5.25 -12.95
C HIS A 824 -1.66 -5.67 -13.28
N GLY A 825 -1.08 -5.16 -14.38
CA GLY A 825 0.30 -5.46 -14.77
C GLY A 825 1.35 -4.96 -13.76
N GLY A 826 0.98 -4.02 -12.89
CA GLY A 826 1.85 -3.51 -11.81
C GLY A 826 1.46 -3.99 -10.42
N ASP A 827 0.39 -4.78 -10.28
CA ASP A 827 -0.10 -5.28 -8.99
C ASP A 827 0.62 -6.59 -8.63
N PRO A 828 1.31 -6.69 -7.48
CA PRO A 828 2.15 -7.86 -7.17
C PRO A 828 1.40 -9.20 -7.19
N ALA A 829 0.16 -9.23 -6.68
CA ALA A 829 -0.65 -10.46 -6.65
C ALA A 829 -1.08 -10.86 -8.08
N SER A 830 -1.42 -9.89 -8.92
CA SER A 830 -1.74 -10.09 -10.33
C SER A 830 -0.53 -10.51 -11.15
N VAL A 831 0.66 -9.94 -10.91
CA VAL A 831 1.92 -10.35 -11.55
C VAL A 831 2.27 -11.80 -11.19
N GLU A 832 2.11 -12.18 -9.91
CA GLU A 832 2.30 -13.57 -9.48
C GLU A 832 1.31 -14.54 -10.15
N PHE A 833 0.06 -14.10 -10.38
CA PHE A 833 -0.90 -14.87 -11.18
C PHE A 833 -0.44 -15.03 -12.63
N CYS A 834 -0.02 -13.94 -13.28
CA CYS A 834 0.45 -13.95 -14.67
C CYS A 834 1.64 -14.88 -14.86
N HIS A 835 2.58 -14.90 -13.90
CA HIS A 835 3.70 -15.85 -13.89
C HIS A 835 3.20 -17.28 -13.88
N ARG A 836 2.26 -17.59 -12.98
CA ARG A 836 1.70 -18.94 -12.79
C ARG A 836 0.98 -19.47 -14.03
N ILE A 837 0.25 -18.62 -14.75
CA ILE A 837 -0.46 -19.03 -15.98
C ILE A 837 0.41 -19.00 -17.24
N GLY A 838 1.70 -18.66 -17.12
CA GLY A 838 2.67 -18.74 -18.20
C GLY A 838 2.57 -17.63 -19.25
N LEU A 839 2.21 -16.40 -18.81
CA LEU A 839 2.44 -15.20 -19.63
C LEU A 839 3.95 -15.00 -19.85
N ASP A 840 4.28 -14.28 -20.93
CA ASP A 840 5.66 -13.99 -21.32
C ASP A 840 6.12 -12.64 -20.75
N TYR A 841 5.22 -11.66 -20.61
CA TYR A 841 5.52 -10.38 -19.98
C TYR A 841 4.32 -9.76 -19.25
N VAL A 842 4.60 -8.81 -18.36
CA VAL A 842 3.63 -7.87 -17.79
C VAL A 842 3.99 -6.44 -18.19
N SER A 843 2.98 -5.58 -18.35
CA SER A 843 3.18 -4.17 -18.73
C SER A 843 2.41 -3.22 -17.82
N CYS A 844 3.12 -2.29 -17.18
CA CYS A 844 2.58 -1.37 -16.17
C CYS A 844 3.05 0.07 -16.40
N SER A 845 2.53 1.04 -15.66
CA SER A 845 3.04 2.42 -15.73
C SER A 845 4.55 2.48 -15.39
N PRO A 846 5.30 3.49 -15.88
CA PRO A 846 6.76 3.55 -15.71
C PRO A 846 7.21 3.40 -14.25
N PHE A 847 6.53 4.08 -13.32
CA PHE A 847 6.86 4.04 -11.89
C PHE A 847 6.56 2.71 -11.21
N ARG A 848 5.73 1.85 -11.82
CA ARG A 848 5.44 0.50 -11.31
C ARG A 848 6.37 -0.57 -11.88
N VAL A 849 7.25 -0.23 -12.83
CA VAL A 849 8.21 -1.17 -13.42
C VAL A 849 9.11 -1.83 -12.35
N PRO A 850 9.70 -1.10 -11.37
CA PRO A 850 10.50 -1.74 -10.34
C PRO A 850 9.69 -2.68 -9.42
N VAL A 851 8.43 -2.33 -9.17
CA VAL A 851 7.49 -3.16 -8.39
C VAL A 851 7.20 -4.46 -9.14
N ALA A 852 6.87 -4.38 -10.43
CA ALA A 852 6.62 -5.53 -11.28
C ALA A 852 7.86 -6.43 -11.42
N ARG A 853 9.06 -5.86 -11.55
CA ARG A 853 10.33 -6.61 -11.58
C ARG A 853 10.54 -7.41 -10.30
N LEU A 854 10.35 -6.80 -9.13
CA LEU A 854 10.48 -7.49 -7.85
C LEU A 854 9.39 -8.56 -7.68
N ALA A 855 8.13 -8.24 -7.99
CA ALA A 855 7.02 -9.18 -7.89
C ALA A 855 7.21 -10.41 -8.81
N ALA A 856 7.66 -10.21 -10.05
CA ALA A 856 7.97 -11.29 -10.99
C ALA A 856 9.10 -12.20 -10.46
N ALA A 857 10.14 -11.62 -9.86
CA ALA A 857 11.22 -12.38 -9.24
C ALA A 857 10.72 -13.21 -8.05
N GLN A 858 9.92 -12.59 -7.18
CA GLN A 858 9.33 -13.28 -6.03
C GLN A 858 8.40 -14.42 -6.45
N ALA A 859 7.59 -14.23 -7.50
CA ALA A 859 6.72 -15.27 -8.04
C ALA A 859 7.53 -16.51 -8.47
N ARG A 860 8.63 -16.30 -9.21
CA ARG A 860 9.52 -17.40 -9.62
C ARG A 860 10.20 -18.08 -8.43
N ILE A 861 10.63 -17.34 -7.42
CA ILE A 861 11.26 -17.92 -6.23
C ILE A 861 10.25 -18.75 -5.44
N LYS A 862 9.02 -18.24 -5.24
CA LYS A 862 7.94 -18.97 -4.56
C LYS A 862 7.59 -20.27 -5.29
N GLU A 863 7.52 -20.23 -6.62
CA GLU A 863 7.30 -21.42 -7.46
C GLU A 863 8.40 -22.47 -7.23
N LYS A 864 9.68 -22.09 -7.27
CA LYS A 864 10.80 -23.01 -6.98
C LYS A 864 10.69 -23.63 -5.59
N LEU A 865 10.33 -22.83 -4.58
CA LEU A 865 10.18 -23.29 -3.19
C LEU A 865 8.97 -24.21 -2.99
N ALA A 866 7.90 -24.05 -3.78
CA ALA A 866 6.75 -24.95 -3.76
C ALA A 866 7.12 -26.32 -4.36
N VAL A 867 7.75 -26.33 -5.54
CA VAL A 867 8.21 -27.57 -6.20
C VAL A 867 9.20 -28.35 -5.32
N ALA A 868 10.10 -27.66 -4.62
CA ALA A 868 11.06 -28.29 -3.72
C ALA A 868 10.44 -28.89 -2.43
N LYS A 869 9.18 -28.58 -2.10
CA LYS A 869 8.44 -29.20 -0.98
C LYS A 869 7.62 -30.41 -1.41
N ASP A 870 7.27 -30.49 -2.70
CA ASP A 870 6.48 -31.59 -3.28
C ASP A 870 7.35 -32.76 -3.78
N VAL A 871 8.68 -32.58 -3.81
CA VAL A 871 9.72 -33.59 -4.07
C VAL A 871 10.38 -33.97 -2.75
#